data_AF-A0A3C0EJ26-F1
#
_entry.id   AF-A0A3C0EJ26-F1
#
_cell.length_a   1.000
_cell.length_b   1.000
_cell.length_c   1.000
_cell.angle_alpha   90.00
_cell.angle_beta   90.00
_cell.angle_gamma   90.00
#
_symmetry.space_group_name_H-M   'P 1'
#
loop_
_entity.id
_entity.type
_entity.pdbx_description
1 polymer ?
#
loop_
_entity_poly.entity_id
_entity_poly.type
_entity_poly.pdbx_seq_one_letter_code
_entity_poly.pdbx_strand_id
1 'polypeptide(L)'
;MKSFRINFHTCIATLSVMLMSVASANAADLYMSPTGAGNKSGNSWDNAMTYENAKSLEDAFGKLQHGDTINLAAGEYQGGTITLKTNGKSIKDIITIKGQVKDGKMPTFTGEWGKHDANKGFTLFNVTSGSSWVGIENIVARNVRGFFQTNSPGNVTGIRIKNVDVKGTRDAFVFIGGASSSQPEIGTNDIIVENAKAVNYAKRGFRIRDGVYNATFKNCLADAGGKEWATEPFHMGFSCQGGSKNSGVYDHDITFIDCVARNNYHDAGSGYWNADGFCAERNCYNITYIGCIANDNTDGGWDDKSENPLLIGCVTLRNKRNLRFWGNNPGVALYRCASGYPIKRGGNSSAVAMWTGGIAKVHNSTFFGPRPGWELSLYRKPAEQVAALRAYLNDSVMVLSDGNKQDKRIILSNTKVMSTDESANVHPELAYEKTPVIHDIGTMLDGLGSDSSQGYHSSWRNEDYLTIARKIQPLIQKEGKLLDAKAINVFINKYASGWYYSGWRGAKMIGVKGAGVDGSTCMGVKIEGTTKGGGATFRTKRTGCDINLADRAEADWHLSFMVNTNGNSKLPSMNIMIYSMDKSQKTKEIPFNNMFDASSSDWQTVSIPVKAFEKGATFKTFAGLYVRCNGSLDKPLLIDNVQLTPGPSSAASVPSTASASPATQSTVAAVSSAPQTQLADVKMGDTESLKSITVFENKRASGWYLNGWSGGKMKEFSGKGPDGSKCLGMTGTPGQGGTGFRTKRDGAEYEVPTSSDGKWHLQFVMNPASSVRIKAFSLDNSVKSKEVSLSQYKVGEPVNGWQKYSLPLTDSAPNIQKFAGIAVRIPKSMSDPILLDNLTLELLPN
;
A
#
# COMPACT_ATOMS: atom_id res chain seq x y z
N MET A 1 34.02 73.37 19.70
CA MET A 1 33.89 71.92 19.40
C MET A 1 35.25 71.43 18.91
N LYS A 2 35.73 70.24 19.31
CA LYS A 2 37.03 69.69 18.88
C LYS A 2 36.79 68.56 17.88
N SER A 3 37.23 68.73 16.64
CA SER A 3 37.00 67.74 15.57
C SER A 3 38.12 66.70 15.52
N PHE A 4 37.74 65.41 15.61
CA PHE A 4 38.67 64.29 15.43
C PHE A 4 39.17 64.22 13.98
N ARG A 5 40.45 63.89 13.79
CA ARG A 5 41.00 63.38 12.52
C ARG A 5 41.66 62.04 12.81
N ILE A 6 41.31 61.00 12.06
CA ILE A 6 41.93 59.68 12.13
C ILE A 6 42.83 59.53 10.90
N ASN A 7 44.13 59.36 11.12
CA ASN A 7 45.08 59.09 10.04
C ASN A 7 45.04 57.60 9.68
N PHE A 8 44.49 57.27 8.51
CA PHE A 8 44.97 56.12 7.74
C PHE A 8 46.45 56.35 7.42
N HIS A 9 47.35 55.42 7.81
CA HIS A 9 48.60 55.00 7.12
C HIS A 9 49.62 54.21 8.00
N THR A 10 49.18 53.45 9.02
CA THR A 10 50.11 52.64 9.85
C THR A 10 49.68 51.19 10.08
N CYS A 11 48.95 50.59 9.13
CA CYS A 11 48.45 49.20 9.23
C CYS A 11 49.14 48.19 8.28
N ILE A 12 50.16 48.60 7.52
CA ILE A 12 50.69 47.84 6.37
C ILE A 12 52.17 47.45 6.59
N ALA A 13 52.49 46.93 7.78
CA ALA A 13 53.82 46.41 8.11
C ALA A 13 53.77 45.12 8.96
N THR A 14 52.72 44.94 9.77
CA THR A 14 52.60 43.82 10.74
C THR A 14 51.53 42.78 10.35
N LEU A 15 51.07 42.77 9.09
CA LEU A 15 50.02 41.86 8.60
C LEU A 15 50.53 40.81 7.60
N SER A 16 51.80 40.88 7.17
CA SER A 16 52.38 40.00 6.14
C SER A 16 52.86 38.63 6.65
N VAL A 17 52.81 38.40 7.97
CA VAL A 17 53.17 37.10 8.61
C VAL A 17 51.91 36.30 8.99
N MET A 18 50.71 36.88 8.84
CA MET A 18 49.45 36.12 8.75
C MET A 18 49.13 35.71 7.31
N LEU A 19 50.16 35.38 6.54
CA LEU A 19 50.05 34.51 5.38
C LEU A 19 49.61 33.15 5.89
N MET A 20 48.28 32.95 5.97
CA MET A 20 47.71 31.73 6.53
C MET A 20 48.30 30.54 5.80
N SER A 21 48.97 29.67 6.56
CA SER A 21 49.17 28.29 6.15
C SER A 21 47.78 27.66 6.04
N VAL A 22 47.21 27.75 4.82
CA VAL A 22 46.27 26.76 4.29
C VAL A 22 47.03 25.44 4.19
N ALA A 23 47.29 24.85 5.36
CA ALA A 23 47.53 23.44 5.49
C ALA A 23 46.32 22.78 4.83
N SER A 24 46.54 22.26 3.61
CA SER A 24 45.58 21.37 2.99
C SER A 24 45.39 20.24 3.97
N ALA A 25 44.23 20.19 4.61
CA ALA A 25 43.89 19.16 5.56
C ALA A 25 43.76 17.85 4.77
N ASN A 26 44.89 17.18 4.58
CA ASN A 26 44.94 15.85 4.00
C ASN A 26 44.06 14.96 4.87
N ALA A 27 43.12 14.27 4.24
CA ALA A 27 42.21 13.34 4.90
C ALA A 27 43.00 12.40 5.83
N ALA A 28 42.62 12.36 7.10
CA ALA A 28 43.31 11.60 8.12
C ALA A 28 42.83 10.15 8.09
N ASP A 29 43.61 9.30 7.42
CA ASP A 29 43.39 7.85 7.48
C ASP A 29 43.57 7.35 8.94
N LEU A 30 42.55 6.67 9.46
CA LEU A 30 42.70 5.78 10.61
C LEU A 30 42.88 4.33 10.15
N TYR A 31 43.67 3.55 10.89
CA TYR A 31 43.96 2.15 10.61
C TYR A 31 43.60 1.28 11.81
N MET A 32 42.88 0.18 11.59
CA MET A 32 42.36 -0.72 12.63
C MET A 32 42.44 -2.19 12.21
N SER A 33 42.87 -3.06 13.12
CA SER A 33 42.95 -4.52 12.92
C SER A 33 42.37 -5.29 14.11
N PRO A 34 42.06 -6.60 13.98
CA PRO A 34 41.48 -7.39 15.08
C PRO A 34 42.32 -7.39 16.36
N THR A 35 43.66 -7.31 16.25
CA THR A 35 44.59 -7.26 17.38
C THR A 35 45.08 -5.85 17.71
N GLY A 36 45.04 -4.93 16.74
CA GLY A 36 45.87 -3.72 16.73
C GLY A 36 47.35 -4.03 16.48
N ALA A 37 48.16 -2.98 16.43
CA ALA A 37 49.62 -3.02 16.28
C ALA A 37 50.30 -1.83 16.98
N GLY A 38 51.60 -1.95 17.25
CA GLY A 38 52.45 -0.87 17.77
C GLY A 38 51.88 -0.15 18.99
N ASN A 39 51.87 1.18 18.95
CA ASN A 39 51.31 2.02 20.02
C ASN A 39 49.77 2.18 19.95
N LYS A 40 49.09 1.52 19.00
CA LYS A 40 47.64 1.54 18.78
C LYS A 40 47.00 2.92 18.53
N SER A 41 47.79 3.94 18.18
CA SER A 41 47.28 5.31 17.87
C SER A 41 46.38 5.39 16.63
N GLY A 42 46.45 4.39 15.75
CA GLY A 42 45.65 4.31 14.52
C GLY A 42 46.19 5.13 13.35
N ASN A 43 47.35 5.79 13.47
CA ASN A 43 47.91 6.67 12.43
C ASN A 43 48.64 5.96 11.27
N SER A 44 48.83 4.64 11.38
CA SER A 44 49.56 3.80 10.43
C SER A 44 49.22 2.33 10.67
N TRP A 45 49.50 1.44 9.70
CA TRP A 45 49.32 -0.01 9.91
C TRP A 45 50.18 -0.56 11.05
N ASP A 46 51.41 -0.08 11.18
CA ASP A 46 52.33 -0.48 12.25
C ASP A 46 51.85 -0.05 13.64
N ASN A 47 50.92 0.91 13.71
CA ASN A 47 50.31 1.42 14.95
C ASN A 47 48.78 1.29 14.97
N ALA A 48 48.23 0.32 14.23
CA ALA A 48 46.78 0.17 14.05
C ALA A 48 46.01 0.01 15.37
N MET A 49 44.83 0.61 15.46
CA MET A 49 43.91 0.43 16.58
C MET A 49 43.48 -1.04 16.71
N THR A 50 43.26 -1.51 17.94
CA THR A 50 42.58 -2.78 18.18
C THR A 50 41.07 -2.64 17.96
N TYR A 51 40.48 -3.56 17.21
CA TYR A 51 39.03 -3.79 17.25
C TYR A 51 38.69 -4.70 18.43
N GLU A 52 38.17 -4.14 19.50
CA GLU A 52 37.74 -4.93 20.67
C GLU A 52 36.31 -5.45 20.51
N ASN A 53 35.47 -4.68 19.80
CA ASN A 53 34.05 -4.94 19.52
C ASN A 53 33.48 -3.79 18.64
N ALA A 54 32.23 -3.89 18.22
CA ALA A 54 31.57 -2.89 17.37
C ALA A 54 31.60 -1.44 17.91
N LYS A 55 31.59 -1.24 19.23
CA LYS A 55 31.67 0.10 19.84
C LYS A 55 33.03 0.75 19.58
N SER A 56 34.12 -0.02 19.56
CA SER A 56 35.47 0.50 19.26
C SER A 56 35.60 1.07 17.83
N LEU A 57 34.91 0.47 16.85
CA LEU A 57 34.83 0.99 15.48
C LEU A 57 33.87 2.19 15.40
N GLU A 58 32.78 2.20 16.16
CA GLU A 58 31.89 3.37 16.28
C GLU A 58 32.62 4.60 16.87
N ASP A 59 33.43 4.40 17.93
CA ASP A 59 34.23 5.47 18.55
C ASP A 59 35.46 5.89 17.72
N ALA A 60 35.94 5.04 16.81
CA ALA A 60 36.95 5.42 15.83
C ALA A 60 36.31 6.23 14.69
N PHE A 61 35.17 5.79 14.15
CA PHE A 61 34.40 6.51 13.15
C PHE A 61 33.95 7.90 13.64
N GLY A 62 33.52 8.00 14.91
CA GLY A 62 33.10 9.27 15.53
C GLY A 62 34.20 10.32 15.73
N LYS A 63 35.47 10.02 15.39
CA LYS A 63 36.59 10.98 15.40
C LYS A 63 36.94 11.52 14.02
N LEU A 64 36.47 10.86 12.96
CA LEU A 64 36.78 11.18 11.57
C LEU A 64 36.17 12.53 11.16
N GLN A 65 36.91 13.29 10.35
CA GLN A 65 36.51 14.54 9.73
C GLN A 65 35.99 14.29 8.31
N HIS A 66 35.48 15.35 7.66
CA HIS A 66 34.94 15.28 6.29
C HIS A 66 36.01 14.88 5.28
N GLY A 67 35.79 13.75 4.60
CA GLY A 67 36.74 13.16 3.64
C GLY A 67 37.64 12.05 4.21
N ASP A 68 37.67 11.85 5.53
CA ASP A 68 38.52 10.85 6.19
C ASP A 68 38.03 9.40 5.95
N THR A 69 38.96 8.44 6.05
CA THR A 69 38.68 7.00 5.92
C THR A 69 39.20 6.24 7.14
N ILE A 70 38.40 5.30 7.67
CA ILE A 70 38.90 4.25 8.55
C ILE A 70 39.11 2.96 7.75
N ASN A 71 40.36 2.56 7.68
CA ASN A 71 40.85 1.36 7.02
C ASN A 71 40.85 0.18 7.98
N LEU A 72 40.20 -0.91 7.59
CA LEU A 72 40.11 -2.16 8.34
C LEU A 72 41.00 -3.24 7.68
N ALA A 73 41.83 -3.90 8.48
CA ALA A 73 42.65 -5.02 8.01
C ALA A 73 41.77 -6.22 7.62
N ALA A 74 42.21 -7.03 6.65
CA ALA A 74 41.59 -8.33 6.40
C ALA A 74 41.73 -9.23 7.64
N GLY A 75 40.64 -9.91 8.02
CA GLY A 75 40.56 -10.74 9.23
C GLY A 75 39.12 -10.97 9.68
N GLU A 76 38.94 -11.74 10.75
CA GLU A 76 37.64 -11.96 11.39
C GLU A 76 37.38 -10.92 12.48
N TYR A 77 36.15 -10.41 12.51
CA TYR A 77 35.67 -9.37 13.42
C TYR A 77 34.38 -9.85 14.08
N GLN A 78 34.29 -9.75 15.40
CA GLN A 78 33.04 -10.07 16.11
C GLN A 78 31.98 -9.01 15.80
N GLY A 79 30.90 -9.42 15.14
CA GLY A 79 29.84 -8.50 14.71
C GLY A 79 29.01 -7.92 15.86
N GLY A 80 28.57 -6.68 15.67
CA GLY A 80 27.61 -5.97 16.53
C GLY A 80 27.03 -4.75 15.80
N THR A 81 26.20 -3.94 16.44
CA THR A 81 25.71 -2.68 15.85
C THR A 81 26.80 -1.60 15.86
N ILE A 82 27.00 -0.94 14.72
CA ILE A 82 27.84 0.26 14.55
C ILE A 82 26.94 1.40 14.08
N THR A 83 26.85 2.47 14.86
CA THR A 83 25.95 3.60 14.61
C THR A 83 26.67 4.73 13.87
N LEU A 84 26.34 4.92 12.59
CA LEU A 84 27.01 5.92 11.75
C LEU A 84 26.25 7.26 11.80
N LYS A 85 26.97 8.34 12.08
CA LYS A 85 26.46 9.71 12.00
C LYS A 85 27.50 10.63 11.36
N THR A 86 27.08 11.36 10.33
CA THR A 86 27.93 12.24 9.52
C THR A 86 27.15 13.50 9.15
N ASN A 87 27.83 14.54 8.66
CA ASN A 87 27.19 15.82 8.27
C ASN A 87 27.92 16.52 7.11
N GLY A 88 28.42 15.75 6.14
CA GLY A 88 29.05 16.28 4.93
C GLY A 88 28.08 17.08 4.05
N LYS A 89 28.58 17.80 3.05
CA LYS A 89 27.78 18.60 2.12
C LYS A 89 27.87 18.11 0.67
N SER A 90 28.93 17.39 0.33
CA SER A 90 29.28 16.91 -1.01
C SER A 90 30.01 15.55 -0.95
N ILE A 91 30.18 14.91 -2.10
CA ILE A 91 30.97 13.67 -2.24
C ILE A 91 32.42 13.79 -1.79
N LYS A 92 32.97 15.01 -1.65
CA LYS A 92 34.32 15.24 -1.10
C LYS A 92 34.37 15.11 0.42
N ASP A 93 33.23 15.24 1.08
CA ASP A 93 33.10 15.27 2.54
C ASP A 93 32.77 13.88 3.11
N ILE A 94 32.78 12.85 2.26
CA ILE A 94 32.37 11.48 2.59
C ILE A 94 33.30 10.84 3.63
N ILE A 95 32.70 10.32 4.71
CA ILE A 95 33.42 9.55 5.72
C ILE A 95 33.25 8.06 5.41
N THR A 96 34.37 7.35 5.22
CA THR A 96 34.36 5.99 4.66
C THR A 96 34.88 4.94 5.64
N ILE A 97 34.15 3.83 5.80
CA ILE A 97 34.67 2.58 6.39
C ILE A 97 35.13 1.68 5.25
N LYS A 98 36.42 1.35 5.21
CA LYS A 98 37.04 0.66 4.07
C LYS A 98 37.80 -0.59 4.49
N GLY A 99 37.38 -1.75 4.00
CA GLY A 99 38.17 -2.96 4.10
C GLY A 99 39.38 -2.92 3.16
N GLN A 100 40.55 -3.28 3.69
CA GLN A 100 41.69 -3.63 2.86
C GLN A 100 41.60 -5.10 2.45
N VAL A 101 41.81 -5.36 1.16
CA VAL A 101 41.85 -6.72 0.62
C VAL A 101 43.27 -7.24 0.75
N LYS A 102 43.45 -8.37 1.46
CA LYS A 102 44.73 -9.07 1.57
C LYS A 102 44.53 -10.55 1.26
N ASP A 103 45.37 -11.12 0.40
CA ASP A 103 45.33 -12.54 0.00
C ASP A 103 43.93 -12.99 -0.49
N GLY A 104 43.23 -12.09 -1.19
CA GLY A 104 41.84 -12.26 -1.66
C GLY A 104 40.75 -12.13 -0.59
N LYS A 105 41.11 -11.89 0.68
CA LYS A 105 40.19 -11.79 1.83
C LYS A 105 39.92 -10.34 2.20
N MET A 106 38.70 -10.09 2.67
CA MET A 106 38.21 -8.82 3.21
C MET A 106 37.98 -8.96 4.73
N PRO A 107 37.79 -7.84 5.49
CA PRO A 107 37.27 -7.90 6.85
C PRO A 107 35.91 -8.61 6.89
N THR A 108 35.79 -9.64 7.73
CA THR A 108 34.58 -10.45 7.89
C THR A 108 33.95 -10.22 9.25
N PHE A 109 32.76 -9.60 9.27
CA PHE A 109 31.96 -9.42 10.48
C PHE A 109 31.01 -10.59 10.67
N THR A 110 31.25 -11.41 11.69
CA THR A 110 30.46 -12.61 11.97
C THR A 110 29.56 -12.40 13.20
N GLY A 111 28.27 -12.68 13.06
CA GLY A 111 27.29 -12.70 14.14
C GLY A 111 26.71 -14.10 14.41
N GLU A 112 25.69 -14.16 15.25
CA GLU A 112 25.03 -15.40 15.70
C GLU A 112 23.60 -15.57 15.16
N TRP A 113 23.17 -14.76 14.18
CA TRP A 113 21.79 -14.76 13.70
C TRP A 113 21.50 -15.99 12.82
N GLY A 114 20.51 -16.80 13.23
CA GLY A 114 20.00 -17.93 12.46
C GLY A 114 18.69 -17.63 11.74
N LYS A 115 18.41 -18.35 10.64
CA LYS A 115 17.23 -18.14 9.77
C LYS A 115 15.86 -18.29 10.44
N HIS A 116 15.78 -18.82 11.67
CA HIS A 116 14.54 -18.92 12.46
C HIS A 116 14.41 -17.80 13.51
N ASP A 117 15.44 -16.99 13.72
CA ASP A 117 15.52 -15.96 14.77
C ASP A 117 15.05 -14.58 14.29
N ALA A 118 13.87 -14.52 13.66
CA ALA A 118 13.29 -13.32 13.04
C ALA A 118 13.29 -12.04 13.90
N ASN A 119 13.32 -12.19 15.24
CA ASN A 119 13.27 -11.10 16.22
C ASN A 119 14.56 -10.91 17.05
N LYS A 120 15.64 -11.67 16.79
CA LYS A 120 16.94 -11.54 17.50
C LYS A 120 18.02 -10.96 16.58
N GLY A 121 19.20 -10.67 17.14
CA GLY A 121 20.36 -10.19 16.39
C GLY A 121 20.30 -8.72 16.00
N PHE A 122 21.36 -8.24 15.37
CA PHE A 122 21.63 -6.83 15.10
C PHE A 122 21.73 -6.52 13.59
N THR A 123 21.54 -5.25 13.24
CA THR A 123 22.00 -4.72 11.93
C THR A 123 23.42 -4.19 12.12
N LEU A 124 24.36 -4.60 11.28
CA LEU A 124 25.78 -4.24 11.42
C LEU A 124 26.02 -2.72 11.33
N PHE A 125 25.56 -2.09 10.25
CA PHE A 125 25.68 -0.63 10.05
C PHE A 125 24.31 0.05 10.10
N ASN A 126 24.14 0.96 11.05
CA ASN A 126 22.91 1.74 11.25
C ASN A 126 23.21 3.24 11.06
N VAL A 127 22.83 3.81 9.92
CA VAL A 127 23.00 5.24 9.67
C VAL A 127 21.88 6.04 10.36
N THR A 128 22.24 7.06 11.14
CA THR A 128 21.27 7.89 11.87
C THR A 128 20.55 8.88 10.95
N SER A 129 19.31 9.23 11.32
CA SER A 129 18.52 10.21 10.58
C SER A 129 19.16 11.60 10.59
N GLY A 130 19.15 12.29 9.45
CA GLY A 130 19.86 13.55 9.22
C GLY A 130 21.36 13.39 8.93
N SER A 131 21.84 12.18 8.63
CA SER A 131 23.25 11.97 8.23
C SER A 131 23.47 12.22 6.74
N SER A 132 24.69 12.62 6.36
CA SER A 132 25.02 12.86 4.96
C SER A 132 26.46 12.46 4.61
N TRP A 133 26.64 11.87 3.43
CA TRP A 133 27.91 11.42 2.86
C TRP A 133 28.62 10.36 3.70
N VAL A 134 28.20 9.11 3.50
CA VAL A 134 28.70 7.92 4.22
C VAL A 134 29.13 6.84 3.23
N GLY A 135 30.36 6.35 3.39
CA GLY A 135 30.98 5.32 2.55
C GLY A 135 31.17 4.00 3.29
N ILE A 136 30.89 2.88 2.63
CA ILE A 136 31.21 1.53 3.12
C ILE A 136 31.77 0.70 1.95
N GLU A 137 33.06 0.34 2.01
CA GLU A 137 33.75 -0.40 0.94
C GLU A 137 34.37 -1.72 1.45
N ASN A 138 34.35 -2.77 0.62
CA ASN A 138 35.11 -4.02 0.79
C ASN A 138 34.83 -4.78 2.11
N ILE A 139 33.57 -4.95 2.50
CA ILE A 139 33.19 -5.62 3.76
C ILE A 139 32.45 -6.94 3.50
N VAL A 140 32.78 -7.97 4.29
CA VAL A 140 32.02 -9.23 4.37
C VAL A 140 31.21 -9.26 5.65
N ALA A 141 29.97 -9.74 5.58
CA ALA A 141 29.14 -10.01 6.75
C ALA A 141 28.50 -11.41 6.70
N ARG A 142 28.45 -12.06 7.86
CA ARG A 142 27.97 -13.44 8.05
C ARG A 142 27.06 -13.52 9.27
N ASN A 143 25.90 -14.16 9.12
CA ASN A 143 24.98 -14.47 10.24
C ASN A 143 24.61 -13.21 11.06
N VAL A 144 24.22 -12.13 10.39
CA VAL A 144 23.75 -10.88 11.00
C VAL A 144 22.26 -10.70 10.70
N ARG A 145 21.47 -10.02 11.54
CA ARG A 145 20.04 -9.82 11.24
C ARG A 145 19.87 -8.93 10.00
N GLY A 146 20.77 -7.97 9.79
CA GLY A 146 20.92 -7.20 8.55
C GLY A 146 22.34 -6.62 8.43
N PHE A 147 22.73 -6.20 7.24
CA PHE A 147 24.02 -5.55 7.01
C PHE A 147 23.93 -4.02 7.15
N PHE A 148 22.99 -3.38 6.44
CA PHE A 148 22.88 -1.92 6.39
C PHE A 148 21.44 -1.45 6.58
N GLN A 149 21.23 -0.40 7.37
CA GLN A 149 19.94 0.26 7.52
C GLN A 149 20.10 1.78 7.68
N THR A 150 19.30 2.58 6.97
CA THR A 150 19.03 3.97 7.41
C THR A 150 17.92 3.97 8.45
N ASN A 151 18.18 4.58 9.61
CA ASN A 151 17.26 4.52 10.75
C ASN A 151 16.04 5.43 10.55
N SER A 152 14.86 4.91 10.93
CA SER A 152 13.58 5.66 10.93
C SER A 152 13.73 7.00 11.67
N PRO A 153 13.24 8.13 11.12
CA PRO A 153 12.40 8.24 9.93
C PRO A 153 13.11 7.97 8.60
N GLY A 154 14.39 8.32 8.46
CA GLY A 154 15.12 8.33 7.19
C GLY A 154 15.92 9.62 7.08
N ASN A 155 15.78 10.36 5.98
CA ASN A 155 16.50 11.61 5.69
C ASN A 155 18.02 11.40 5.79
N VAL A 156 18.58 10.66 4.82
CA VAL A 156 20.02 10.44 4.67
C VAL A 156 20.43 10.68 3.21
N THR A 157 21.44 11.51 2.96
CA THR A 157 21.88 11.88 1.60
C THR A 157 23.30 11.38 1.30
N GLY A 158 23.58 10.96 0.06
CA GLY A 158 24.95 10.66 -0.38
C GLY A 158 25.51 9.34 0.15
N ILE A 159 24.72 8.27 0.08
CA ILE A 159 25.14 6.93 0.52
C ILE A 159 26.01 6.28 -0.58
N ARG A 160 27.16 5.73 -0.22
CA ARG A 160 28.03 4.93 -1.11
C ARG A 160 28.35 3.59 -0.46
N ILE A 161 27.94 2.49 -1.11
CA ILE A 161 28.23 1.12 -0.66
C ILE A 161 28.87 0.35 -1.82
N LYS A 162 30.04 -0.26 -1.62
CA LYS A 162 30.81 -0.86 -2.71
C LYS A 162 31.47 -2.18 -2.32
N ASN A 163 31.34 -3.20 -3.18
CA ASN A 163 31.99 -4.50 -3.03
C ASN A 163 31.74 -5.12 -1.64
N VAL A 164 30.49 -5.51 -1.40
CA VAL A 164 30.05 -6.05 -0.10
C VAL A 164 29.45 -7.44 -0.31
N ASP A 165 29.83 -8.40 0.54
CA ASP A 165 29.30 -9.77 0.52
C ASP A 165 28.59 -10.08 1.85
N VAL A 166 27.26 -10.14 1.79
CA VAL A 166 26.37 -10.42 2.93
C VAL A 166 25.76 -11.81 2.77
N LYS A 167 25.98 -12.70 3.75
CA LYS A 167 25.39 -14.06 3.75
C LYS A 167 24.73 -14.41 5.08
N GLY A 168 23.54 -15.01 5.02
CA GLY A 168 22.81 -15.47 6.20
C GLY A 168 22.21 -14.30 6.97
N THR A 169 21.12 -13.70 6.45
CA THR A 169 20.49 -12.52 7.08
C THR A 169 18.97 -12.53 6.99
N ARG A 170 18.31 -11.56 7.62
CA ARG A 170 16.85 -11.41 7.55
C ARG A 170 16.43 -10.46 6.43
N ASP A 171 16.70 -9.17 6.63
CA ASP A 171 16.55 -8.10 5.63
C ASP A 171 17.97 -7.50 5.47
N ALA A 172 18.69 -7.79 4.38
CA ALA A 172 20.13 -7.52 4.28
C ALA A 172 20.47 -6.02 4.16
N PHE A 173 19.85 -5.32 3.20
CA PHE A 173 19.99 -3.88 2.99
C PHE A 173 18.62 -3.20 3.11
N VAL A 174 18.51 -2.16 3.95
CA VAL A 174 17.24 -1.47 4.24
C VAL A 174 17.39 0.05 4.14
N PHE A 175 16.82 0.63 3.08
CA PHE A 175 16.76 2.07 2.86
C PHE A 175 15.36 2.57 3.24
N ILE A 176 15.30 3.41 4.26
CA ILE A 176 14.10 4.11 4.74
C ILE A 176 14.20 5.59 4.36
N GLY A 177 13.18 6.10 3.69
CA GLY A 177 13.12 7.42 3.09
C GLY A 177 12.97 8.55 4.10
N GLY A 178 11.89 8.58 4.87
CA GLY A 178 11.61 9.63 5.84
C GLY A 178 11.00 10.90 5.24
N ALA A 179 10.62 10.85 3.95
CA ALA A 179 9.87 11.91 3.29
C ALA A 179 8.42 12.01 3.80
N SER A 180 7.80 13.16 3.52
CA SER A 180 6.39 13.45 3.78
C SER A 180 5.68 13.84 2.47
N SER A 181 4.35 13.94 2.43
CA SER A 181 3.65 14.38 1.21
C SER A 181 3.87 15.85 0.88
N SER A 182 4.06 16.69 1.90
CA SER A 182 4.43 18.10 1.75
C SER A 182 5.94 18.32 1.65
N GLN A 183 6.73 17.34 2.10
CA GLN A 183 8.20 17.36 2.02
C GLN A 183 8.75 16.08 1.37
N PRO A 184 8.61 15.89 0.05
CA PRO A 184 9.28 14.81 -0.67
C PRO A 184 10.82 14.94 -0.65
N GLU A 185 11.34 16.17 -0.63
CA GLU A 185 12.76 16.51 -0.78
C GLU A 185 13.64 16.15 0.42
N ILE A 186 13.05 15.85 1.59
CA ILE A 186 13.79 15.35 2.76
C ILE A 186 13.94 13.82 2.78
N GLY A 187 13.49 13.14 1.72
CA GLY A 187 13.66 11.70 1.55
C GLY A 187 15.12 11.28 1.43
N THR A 188 15.48 10.11 1.95
CA THR A 188 16.80 9.50 1.79
C THR A 188 17.14 9.35 0.31
N ASN A 189 18.22 9.98 -0.14
CA ASN A 189 18.51 10.17 -1.56
C ASN A 189 20.00 10.23 -1.91
N ASP A 190 20.31 10.27 -3.20
CA ASP A 190 21.67 10.13 -3.75
C ASP A 190 22.34 8.86 -3.17
N ILE A 191 21.83 7.72 -3.59
CA ILE A 191 22.31 6.39 -3.16
C ILE A 191 23.03 5.74 -4.33
N ILE A 192 24.24 5.25 -4.11
CA ILE A 192 24.93 4.36 -5.04
C ILE A 192 25.38 3.10 -4.30
N VAL A 193 24.90 1.95 -4.77
CA VAL A 193 25.29 0.62 -4.30
C VAL A 193 25.89 -0.14 -5.48
N GLU A 194 27.18 -0.47 -5.43
CA GLU A 194 27.88 -1.22 -6.49
C GLU A 194 28.44 -2.56 -5.98
N ASN A 195 28.27 -3.63 -6.77
CA ASN A 195 28.89 -4.94 -6.51
C ASN A 195 28.49 -5.54 -5.14
N ALA A 196 27.27 -5.29 -4.68
CA ALA A 196 26.76 -5.78 -3.39
C ALA A 196 26.00 -7.11 -3.55
N LYS A 197 26.27 -8.07 -2.68
CA LYS A 197 25.65 -9.41 -2.67
C LYS A 197 24.88 -9.62 -1.38
N ALA A 198 23.63 -10.04 -1.50
CA ALA A 198 22.81 -10.58 -0.43
C ALA A 198 22.47 -12.03 -0.79
N VAL A 199 23.08 -12.98 -0.09
CA VAL A 199 22.94 -14.42 -0.32
C VAL A 199 22.32 -15.08 0.93
N ASN A 200 21.41 -16.03 0.75
CA ASN A 200 20.75 -16.73 1.85
C ASN A 200 20.13 -15.75 2.87
N TYR A 201 19.24 -14.88 2.38
CA TYR A 201 18.37 -14.11 3.27
C TYR A 201 17.10 -14.91 3.59
N ALA A 202 16.46 -14.64 4.73
CA ALA A 202 15.18 -15.25 5.11
C ALA A 202 13.95 -14.42 4.72
N LYS A 203 14.16 -13.13 4.41
CA LYS A 203 13.10 -12.18 4.08
C LYS A 203 13.43 -11.29 2.90
N ARG A 204 14.53 -10.52 2.92
CA ARG A 204 14.88 -9.65 1.79
C ARG A 204 16.37 -9.50 1.55
N GLY A 205 16.75 -9.39 0.28
CA GLY A 205 18.02 -8.84 -0.13
C GLY A 205 18.03 -7.33 0.08
N PHE A 206 17.32 -6.59 -0.78
CA PHE A 206 17.29 -5.13 -0.80
C PHE A 206 15.87 -4.62 -0.58
N ARG A 207 15.70 -3.78 0.44
CA ARG A 207 14.42 -3.17 0.79
C ARG A 207 14.51 -1.66 0.72
N ILE A 208 13.75 -1.05 -0.18
CA ILE A 208 13.60 0.39 -0.34
C ILE A 208 12.17 0.74 0.09
N ARG A 209 11.98 1.81 0.89
CA ARG A 209 10.67 2.22 1.40
C ARG A 209 10.64 3.63 1.98
N ASP A 210 9.43 4.11 2.24
CA ASP A 210 9.09 5.30 3.02
C ASP A 210 9.65 6.61 2.45
N GLY A 211 9.88 6.69 1.13
CA GLY A 211 10.26 7.94 0.46
C GLY A 211 11.73 8.01 0.06
N VAL A 212 12.26 6.96 -0.57
CA VAL A 212 13.63 6.93 -1.09
C VAL A 212 13.64 7.32 -2.56
N TYR A 213 14.53 8.22 -2.96
CA TYR A 213 14.64 8.63 -4.36
C TYR A 213 16.08 8.84 -4.84
N ASN A 214 16.28 8.97 -6.16
CA ASN A 214 17.60 9.15 -6.80
C ASN A 214 18.62 8.09 -6.31
N ALA A 215 18.33 6.83 -6.62
CA ALA A 215 19.09 5.68 -6.11
C ALA A 215 19.51 4.75 -7.25
N THR A 216 20.80 4.39 -7.30
CA THR A 216 21.37 3.46 -8.28
C THR A 216 21.91 2.21 -7.58
N PHE A 217 21.42 1.05 -8.00
CA PHE A 217 21.94 -0.27 -7.62
C PHE A 217 22.57 -0.90 -8.85
N LYS A 218 23.85 -1.29 -8.78
CA LYS A 218 24.63 -1.73 -9.94
C LYS A 218 25.41 -3.01 -9.64
N ASN A 219 25.31 -4.01 -10.53
CA ASN A 219 25.93 -5.33 -10.37
C ASN A 219 25.61 -5.96 -8.99
N CYS A 220 24.35 -5.86 -8.54
CA CYS A 220 23.92 -6.33 -7.24
C CYS A 220 23.21 -7.69 -7.34
N LEU A 221 23.52 -8.62 -6.43
CA LEU A 221 22.92 -9.95 -6.37
C LEU A 221 22.02 -10.08 -5.14
N ALA A 222 20.78 -10.53 -5.35
CA ALA A 222 19.88 -11.00 -4.32
C ALA A 222 19.54 -12.48 -4.60
N ASP A 223 20.28 -13.40 -3.98
CA ASP A 223 19.99 -14.83 -4.00
C ASP A 223 19.38 -15.27 -2.67
N ALA A 224 18.11 -15.65 -2.71
CA ALA A 224 17.37 -16.07 -1.53
C ALA A 224 17.83 -17.40 -0.91
N GLY A 225 18.57 -18.25 -1.63
CA GLY A 225 18.88 -19.61 -1.16
C GLY A 225 17.69 -20.59 -1.22
N GLY A 226 16.60 -20.25 -1.92
CA GLY A 226 15.53 -21.18 -2.24
C GLY A 226 14.65 -21.60 -1.06
N LYS A 227 14.04 -22.79 -1.19
CA LYS A 227 13.14 -23.37 -0.17
C LYS A 227 13.81 -23.57 1.19
N GLU A 228 15.12 -23.79 1.21
CA GLU A 228 15.89 -24.03 2.44
C GLU A 228 15.93 -22.79 3.35
N TRP A 229 15.85 -21.59 2.78
CA TRP A 229 15.95 -20.30 3.50
C TRP A 229 14.61 -19.56 3.66
N ALA A 230 13.56 -20.06 3.04
CA ALA A 230 12.20 -19.52 3.08
C ALA A 230 11.48 -19.73 4.43
N THR A 231 11.94 -19.05 5.49
CA THR A 231 11.36 -19.14 6.85
C THR A 231 10.35 -18.05 7.18
N GLU A 232 10.31 -16.95 6.39
CA GLU A 232 9.36 -15.85 6.57
C GLU A 232 8.60 -15.48 5.27
N PRO A 233 7.38 -14.92 5.39
CA PRO A 233 6.66 -14.39 4.24
C PRO A 233 7.28 -13.09 3.72
N PHE A 234 6.99 -12.76 2.46
CA PHE A 234 7.56 -11.64 1.69
C PHE A 234 9.06 -11.85 1.39
N HIS A 235 9.39 -13.06 0.93
CA HIS A 235 10.75 -13.47 0.58
C HIS A 235 11.14 -12.85 -0.77
N MET A 236 11.78 -11.68 -0.80
CA MET A 236 11.88 -10.83 -2.00
C MET A 236 13.31 -10.37 -2.27
N GLY A 237 13.71 -10.32 -3.55
CA GLY A 237 15.06 -9.90 -3.96
C GLY A 237 15.31 -8.42 -3.76
N PHE A 238 14.65 -7.59 -4.58
CA PHE A 238 14.63 -6.14 -4.48
C PHE A 238 13.17 -5.69 -4.34
N SER A 239 12.82 -4.94 -3.30
CA SER A 239 11.46 -4.41 -3.14
C SER A 239 11.44 -2.92 -2.81
N CYS A 240 10.84 -2.11 -3.68
CA CYS A 240 10.43 -0.73 -3.42
C CYS A 240 8.99 -0.72 -2.88
N GLN A 241 8.68 0.13 -1.89
CA GLN A 241 7.44 0.02 -1.10
C GLN A 241 6.72 1.36 -0.87
N GLY A 242 7.36 2.50 -1.17
CA GLY A 242 6.90 3.85 -0.87
C GLY A 242 6.53 4.03 0.61
N GLY A 243 5.77 5.08 0.92
CA GLY A 243 5.19 5.29 2.26
C GLY A 243 4.05 4.31 2.60
N SER A 244 3.14 4.71 3.49
CA SER A 244 1.88 3.96 3.68
C SER A 244 0.90 4.25 2.54
N LYS A 245 -0.08 3.36 2.33
CA LYS A 245 -1.15 3.60 1.34
C LYS A 245 -1.85 4.94 1.62
N ASN A 246 -2.04 5.75 0.57
CA ASN A 246 -2.63 7.10 0.61
C ASN A 246 -1.81 8.14 1.42
N SER A 247 -0.52 7.90 1.71
CA SER A 247 0.35 8.88 2.41
C SER A 247 0.88 10.01 1.52
N GLY A 248 0.77 9.91 0.19
CA GLY A 248 1.43 10.86 -0.73
C GLY A 248 2.96 10.72 -0.80
N VAL A 249 3.56 9.77 -0.07
CA VAL A 249 5.01 9.51 -0.07
C VAL A 249 5.34 8.37 -1.03
N TYR A 250 6.28 8.62 -1.94
CA TYR A 250 6.66 7.72 -3.02
C TYR A 250 8.14 7.35 -2.97
N ASP A 251 8.49 6.11 -3.35
CA ASP A 251 9.87 5.79 -3.75
C ASP A 251 10.02 6.05 -5.26
N HIS A 252 11.01 6.81 -5.73
CA HIS A 252 11.07 7.19 -7.15
C HIS A 252 12.47 7.43 -7.73
N ASP A 253 12.59 7.42 -9.05
CA ASP A 253 13.86 7.63 -9.78
C ASP A 253 14.95 6.65 -9.31
N ILE A 254 14.56 5.39 -9.16
CA ILE A 254 15.42 4.28 -8.75
C ILE A 254 15.82 3.48 -9.99
N THR A 255 17.12 3.28 -10.16
CA THR A 255 17.69 2.53 -11.29
C THR A 255 18.44 1.29 -10.80
N PHE A 256 18.07 0.13 -11.33
CA PHE A 256 18.78 -1.13 -11.17
C PHE A 256 19.55 -1.41 -12.47
N ILE A 257 20.85 -1.70 -12.37
CA ILE A 257 21.76 -1.96 -13.50
C ILE A 257 22.45 -3.30 -13.26
N ASP A 258 22.35 -4.25 -14.20
CA ASP A 258 22.96 -5.58 -14.12
C ASP A 258 22.69 -6.31 -12.79
N CYS A 259 21.51 -6.09 -12.20
CA CYS A 259 21.12 -6.69 -10.93
C CYS A 259 20.43 -8.05 -11.14
N VAL A 260 20.69 -9.02 -10.26
CA VAL A 260 20.17 -10.39 -10.37
C VAL A 260 19.36 -10.74 -9.12
N ALA A 261 18.12 -11.16 -9.30
CA ALA A 261 17.17 -11.49 -8.24
C ALA A 261 16.64 -12.93 -8.39
N ARG A 262 17.13 -13.86 -7.58
CA ARG A 262 16.92 -15.30 -7.83
C ARG A 262 16.55 -16.14 -6.62
N ASN A 263 15.98 -17.30 -6.93
CA ASN A 263 15.62 -18.36 -5.99
C ASN A 263 14.62 -17.91 -4.88
N ASN A 264 13.91 -16.79 -5.03
CA ASN A 264 12.98 -16.31 -4.01
C ASN A 264 11.83 -17.30 -3.84
N TYR A 265 11.63 -17.81 -2.62
CA TYR A 265 10.71 -18.92 -2.36
C TYR A 265 9.77 -18.61 -1.21
N HIS A 266 8.48 -18.86 -1.40
CA HIS A 266 7.46 -18.78 -0.37
C HIS A 266 6.36 -19.80 -0.72
N ASP A 267 6.09 -20.73 0.18
CA ASP A 267 4.99 -21.69 0.07
C ASP A 267 3.93 -21.35 1.12
N ALA A 268 2.80 -20.82 0.65
CA ALA A 268 1.60 -20.56 1.46
C ALA A 268 0.47 -21.54 1.09
N GLY A 269 0.81 -22.75 0.64
CA GLY A 269 -0.13 -23.76 0.17
C GLY A 269 -0.98 -23.26 -1.00
N SER A 270 -2.30 -23.41 -0.91
CA SER A 270 -3.28 -22.88 -1.88
C SER A 270 -3.45 -21.34 -1.83
N GLY A 271 -2.79 -20.66 -0.89
CA GLY A 271 -2.84 -19.22 -0.70
C GLY A 271 -2.11 -18.40 -1.78
N TYR A 272 -1.98 -17.10 -1.52
CA TYR A 272 -1.18 -16.20 -2.34
C TYR A 272 0.28 -16.22 -1.88
N TRP A 273 1.18 -16.63 -2.76
CA TRP A 273 2.61 -16.69 -2.51
C TRP A 273 3.22 -15.31 -2.76
N ASN A 274 4.01 -14.78 -1.82
CA ASN A 274 4.73 -13.51 -1.97
C ASN A 274 6.23 -13.80 -2.02
N ALA A 275 6.76 -13.98 -3.24
CA ALA A 275 8.13 -14.40 -3.49
C ALA A 275 8.61 -13.90 -4.86
N ASP A 276 8.92 -12.61 -4.89
CA ASP A 276 9.13 -11.83 -6.11
C ASP A 276 10.61 -11.43 -6.24
N GLY A 277 11.19 -11.55 -7.44
CA GLY A 277 12.56 -11.14 -7.71
C GLY A 277 12.75 -9.63 -7.56
N PHE A 278 12.08 -8.86 -8.42
CA PHE A 278 11.89 -7.42 -8.28
C PHE A 278 10.42 -7.13 -7.93
N CYS A 279 10.18 -6.21 -7.02
CA CYS A 279 8.84 -5.77 -6.62
C CYS A 279 8.80 -4.26 -6.43
N ALA A 280 7.73 -3.61 -6.89
CA ALA A 280 7.45 -2.21 -6.59
C ALA A 280 5.98 -2.06 -6.23
N GLU A 281 5.67 -1.28 -5.19
CA GLU A 281 4.28 -1.00 -4.79
C GLU A 281 3.68 0.21 -5.52
N ARG A 282 2.36 0.41 -5.39
CA ARG A 282 1.58 1.44 -6.12
C ARG A 282 1.97 2.88 -5.84
N ASN A 283 2.80 3.07 -4.83
CA ASN A 283 3.41 4.29 -4.35
C ASN A 283 4.91 4.31 -4.70
N CYS A 284 5.25 3.79 -5.88
CA CYS A 284 6.55 3.95 -6.51
C CYS A 284 6.38 4.54 -7.92
N TYR A 285 7.36 5.28 -8.45
CA TYR A 285 7.34 5.69 -9.87
C TYR A 285 8.73 5.87 -10.49
N ASN A 286 8.81 5.90 -11.84
CA ASN A 286 10.06 5.98 -12.63
C ASN A 286 11.07 4.85 -12.35
N ILE A 287 10.63 3.71 -11.83
CA ILE A 287 11.51 2.59 -11.50
C ILE A 287 12.08 1.99 -12.80
N THR A 288 13.40 1.88 -12.86
CA THR A 288 14.14 1.61 -14.10
C THR A 288 15.04 0.41 -13.91
N TYR A 289 15.02 -0.53 -14.86
CA TYR A 289 15.82 -1.76 -14.83
C TYR A 289 16.60 -1.87 -16.14
N ILE A 290 17.92 -2.05 -16.05
CA ILE A 290 18.84 -2.14 -17.19
C ILE A 290 19.66 -3.43 -17.04
N GLY A 291 19.59 -4.33 -18.01
CA GLY A 291 20.33 -5.61 -18.00
C GLY A 291 20.01 -6.56 -16.82
N CYS A 292 18.94 -6.30 -16.09
CA CYS A 292 18.60 -7.02 -14.86
C CYS A 292 17.99 -8.40 -15.15
N ILE A 293 18.16 -9.34 -14.21
CA ILE A 293 17.65 -10.71 -14.32
C ILE A 293 16.81 -11.11 -13.12
N ALA A 294 15.66 -11.73 -13.37
CA ALA A 294 14.92 -12.47 -12.35
C ALA A 294 14.68 -13.93 -12.76
N ASN A 295 15.12 -14.89 -11.95
CA ASN A 295 14.91 -16.30 -12.22
C ASN A 295 14.58 -17.15 -10.99
N ASP A 296 13.83 -18.23 -11.22
CA ASP A 296 13.50 -19.25 -10.21
C ASP A 296 12.70 -18.76 -9.00
N ASN A 297 12.08 -17.60 -9.10
CA ASN A 297 11.24 -17.02 -8.05
C ASN A 297 9.84 -17.66 -8.07
N THR A 298 9.27 -18.01 -6.90
CA THR A 298 8.01 -18.79 -6.83
C THR A 298 6.74 -17.97 -7.09
N ASP A 299 6.85 -16.63 -7.15
CA ASP A 299 5.79 -15.74 -7.62
C ASP A 299 6.24 -14.91 -8.84
N GLY A 300 6.55 -13.63 -8.68
CA GLY A 300 7.00 -12.74 -9.75
C GLY A 300 8.50 -12.87 -10.08
N GLY A 301 8.86 -12.77 -11.36
CA GLY A 301 10.18 -12.26 -11.74
C GLY A 301 10.23 -10.76 -11.46
N TRP A 302 9.27 -10.04 -12.04
CA TRP A 302 8.85 -8.69 -11.63
C TRP A 302 7.41 -8.72 -11.12
N ASP A 303 7.14 -8.07 -9.98
CA ASP A 303 5.81 -7.65 -9.53
C ASP A 303 5.77 -6.13 -9.34
N ASP A 304 5.66 -5.42 -10.45
CA ASP A 304 5.82 -3.99 -10.51
C ASP A 304 4.45 -3.29 -10.62
N LYS A 305 4.08 -2.63 -9.53
CA LYS A 305 2.84 -1.84 -9.41
C LYS A 305 3.11 -0.34 -9.54
N SER A 306 4.35 0.06 -9.84
CA SER A 306 4.75 1.47 -9.97
C SER A 306 4.04 2.13 -11.14
N GLU A 307 4.04 3.46 -11.12
CA GLU A 307 3.76 4.24 -12.32
C GLU A 307 5.04 4.43 -13.15
N ASN A 308 4.90 4.44 -14.47
CA ASN A 308 6.00 4.67 -15.41
C ASN A 308 7.24 3.76 -15.31
N PRO A 309 7.14 2.44 -15.00
CA PRO A 309 8.31 1.57 -14.99
C PRO A 309 8.89 1.38 -16.41
N LEU A 310 10.22 1.21 -16.47
CA LEU A 310 10.98 1.02 -17.71
C LEU A 310 11.97 -0.14 -17.56
N LEU A 311 11.90 -1.14 -18.44
CA LEU A 311 12.85 -2.25 -18.53
C LEU A 311 13.64 -2.17 -19.85
N ILE A 312 14.96 -2.30 -19.77
CA ILE A 312 15.91 -2.29 -20.90
C ILE A 312 16.81 -3.52 -20.76
N GLY A 313 16.97 -4.33 -21.80
CA GLY A 313 17.96 -5.43 -21.81
C GLY A 313 17.66 -6.61 -20.86
N CYS A 314 16.52 -6.57 -20.15
CA CYS A 314 16.24 -7.42 -18.99
C CYS A 314 15.79 -8.84 -19.38
N VAL A 315 16.17 -9.83 -18.58
CA VAL A 315 15.93 -11.26 -18.82
C VAL A 315 15.13 -11.89 -17.69
N THR A 316 14.14 -12.72 -17.99
CA THR A 316 13.28 -13.32 -16.97
C THR A 316 12.86 -14.74 -17.35
N LEU A 317 13.21 -15.70 -16.48
CA LEU A 317 13.12 -17.13 -16.77
C LEU A 317 12.65 -17.93 -15.56
N ARG A 318 11.78 -18.92 -15.77
CA ARG A 318 11.43 -19.93 -14.74
C ARG A 318 10.86 -19.36 -13.44
N ASN A 319 10.31 -18.14 -13.47
CA ASN A 319 9.44 -17.64 -12.40
C ASN A 319 8.01 -18.17 -12.61
N LYS A 320 7.10 -18.05 -11.63
CA LYS A 320 5.67 -18.35 -11.90
C LYS A 320 5.10 -17.35 -12.90
N ARG A 321 5.25 -16.06 -12.61
CA ARG A 321 4.93 -14.96 -13.53
C ARG A 321 6.20 -14.19 -13.82
N ASN A 322 6.78 -14.34 -15.00
CA ASN A 322 8.06 -13.70 -15.33
C ASN A 322 7.98 -12.17 -15.22
N LEU A 323 6.87 -11.59 -15.68
CA LEU A 323 6.58 -10.16 -15.63
C LEU A 323 5.13 -9.96 -15.16
N ARG A 324 4.91 -9.09 -14.18
CA ARG A 324 3.59 -8.73 -13.65
C ARG A 324 3.51 -7.23 -13.42
N PHE A 325 2.84 -6.51 -14.33
CA PHE A 325 2.72 -5.05 -14.30
C PHE A 325 1.29 -4.58 -13.97
N TRP A 326 1.15 -3.56 -13.11
CA TRP A 326 -0.17 -3.05 -12.68
C TRP A 326 -0.42 -1.55 -12.92
N GLY A 327 0.51 -0.82 -13.51
CA GLY A 327 0.34 0.59 -13.88
C GLY A 327 -0.56 0.74 -15.11
N ASN A 328 -1.61 1.58 -15.02
CA ASN A 328 -2.56 1.79 -16.13
C ASN A 328 -1.97 2.66 -17.25
N ASN A 329 -1.68 3.93 -16.95
CA ASN A 329 -1.19 4.97 -17.87
C ASN A 329 -0.10 5.77 -17.10
N PRO A 330 1.10 6.02 -17.66
CA PRO A 330 1.61 5.65 -18.98
C PRO A 330 1.83 4.14 -19.20
N GLY A 331 1.63 3.33 -18.16
CA GLY A 331 1.86 1.88 -18.20
C GLY A 331 3.36 1.54 -18.08
N VAL A 332 3.74 0.35 -18.52
CA VAL A 332 5.13 -0.11 -18.58
C VAL A 332 5.70 0.06 -19.99
N ALA A 333 6.99 0.38 -20.08
CA ALA A 333 7.77 0.19 -21.30
C ALA A 333 8.82 -0.92 -21.14
N LEU A 334 8.92 -1.79 -22.14
CA LEU A 334 9.94 -2.82 -22.26
C LEU A 334 10.69 -2.63 -23.58
N TYR A 335 12.02 -2.61 -23.50
CA TYR A 335 12.91 -2.47 -24.63
C TYR A 335 13.98 -3.56 -24.58
N ARG A 336 14.18 -4.34 -25.66
CA ARG A 336 15.09 -5.50 -25.70
C ARG A 336 15.03 -6.36 -24.43
N CYS A 337 13.83 -6.81 -24.07
CA CYS A 337 13.60 -7.71 -22.96
C CYS A 337 13.35 -9.15 -23.45
N ALA A 338 13.75 -10.14 -22.65
CA ALA A 338 13.56 -11.56 -22.93
C ALA A 338 12.76 -12.24 -21.81
N SER A 339 11.68 -12.94 -22.16
CA SER A 339 10.85 -13.66 -21.18
C SER A 339 10.49 -15.07 -21.65
N GLY A 340 10.84 -16.08 -20.86
CA GLY A 340 10.64 -17.47 -21.25
C GLY A 340 10.38 -18.47 -20.10
N TYR A 341 9.82 -19.62 -20.45
CA TYR A 341 9.67 -20.79 -19.57
C TYR A 341 9.01 -20.52 -18.20
N PRO A 342 7.78 -19.97 -18.09
CA PRO A 342 7.14 -19.70 -16.80
C PRO A 342 6.70 -20.99 -16.07
N ILE A 343 7.18 -21.21 -14.84
CA ILE A 343 6.99 -22.44 -14.03
C ILE A 343 6.11 -22.16 -12.80
N LYS A 344 4.90 -22.73 -12.78
CA LYS A 344 4.06 -22.75 -11.56
C LYS A 344 4.55 -23.81 -10.57
N ARG A 345 5.34 -23.39 -9.58
CA ARG A 345 5.74 -24.24 -8.43
C ARG A 345 4.64 -24.40 -7.38
N GLY A 346 3.59 -23.57 -7.41
CA GLY A 346 2.41 -23.68 -6.54
C GLY A 346 1.62 -22.38 -6.43
N GLY A 347 0.83 -22.25 -5.36
CA GLY A 347 0.01 -21.07 -5.06
C GLY A 347 -1.16 -20.83 -6.01
N ASN A 348 -1.90 -19.76 -5.77
CA ASN A 348 -2.94 -19.28 -6.69
C ASN A 348 -2.38 -18.48 -7.89
N SER A 349 -3.29 -18.14 -8.81
CA SER A 349 -3.06 -17.52 -10.14
C SER A 349 -2.35 -18.40 -11.19
N SER A 350 -2.28 -17.90 -12.42
CA SER A 350 -1.65 -18.52 -13.60
C SER A 350 -0.12 -18.38 -13.60
N ALA A 351 0.55 -19.18 -14.43
CA ALA A 351 1.93 -18.95 -14.84
C ALA A 351 2.00 -18.49 -16.30
N VAL A 352 2.71 -17.40 -16.57
CA VAL A 352 2.71 -16.68 -17.86
C VAL A 352 4.00 -15.85 -18.02
N ALA A 353 4.42 -15.62 -19.27
CA ALA A 353 5.64 -14.84 -19.58
C ALA A 353 5.43 -13.33 -19.37
N MET A 354 4.21 -12.84 -19.58
CA MET A 354 3.77 -11.46 -19.40
C MET A 354 2.35 -11.40 -18.82
N TRP A 355 2.20 -10.71 -17.71
CA TRP A 355 0.91 -10.31 -17.14
C TRP A 355 0.86 -8.78 -17.09
N THR A 356 -0.17 -8.16 -17.67
CA THR A 356 -0.41 -6.72 -17.49
C THR A 356 -1.84 -6.42 -17.11
N GLY A 357 -1.98 -5.58 -16.08
CA GLY A 357 -3.21 -4.93 -15.67
C GLY A 357 -3.33 -3.49 -16.18
N GLY A 358 -2.62 -3.11 -17.24
CA GLY A 358 -2.63 -1.75 -17.79
C GLY A 358 -2.13 -1.68 -19.23
N ILE A 359 -1.47 -0.58 -19.57
CA ILE A 359 -0.77 -0.42 -20.86
C ILE A 359 0.61 -1.07 -20.78
N ALA A 360 0.99 -1.79 -21.83
CA ALA A 360 2.37 -2.22 -22.07
C ALA A 360 2.83 -1.74 -23.45
N LYS A 361 3.96 -1.03 -23.49
CA LYS A 361 4.71 -0.71 -24.71
C LYS A 361 5.89 -1.67 -24.79
N VAL A 362 6.01 -2.47 -25.84
CA VAL A 362 7.08 -3.46 -25.99
C VAL A 362 7.75 -3.29 -27.33
N HIS A 363 9.07 -3.17 -27.31
CA HIS A 363 9.91 -2.90 -28.47
C HIS A 363 11.08 -3.88 -28.50
N ASN A 364 11.38 -4.41 -29.68
CA ASN A 364 12.59 -5.21 -29.93
C ASN A 364 12.77 -6.36 -28.92
N SER A 365 11.71 -7.05 -28.50
CA SER A 365 11.73 -7.99 -27.36
C SER A 365 11.28 -9.41 -27.73
N THR A 366 11.71 -10.43 -26.99
CA THR A 366 11.47 -11.85 -27.30
C THR A 366 10.73 -12.57 -26.16
N PHE A 367 9.60 -13.21 -26.48
CA PHE A 367 8.76 -13.98 -25.55
C PHE A 367 8.61 -15.41 -26.05
N PHE A 368 8.98 -16.41 -25.24
CA PHE A 368 9.20 -17.80 -25.68
C PHE A 368 8.91 -18.88 -24.62
N GLY A 369 9.15 -20.16 -24.95
CA GLY A 369 8.80 -21.33 -24.15
C GLY A 369 7.40 -21.91 -24.43
N PRO A 370 7.02 -23.02 -23.78
CA PRO A 370 5.90 -23.89 -24.15
C PRO A 370 4.52 -23.44 -23.63
N ARG A 371 4.31 -22.14 -23.44
CA ARG A 371 3.03 -21.56 -22.99
C ARG A 371 2.76 -20.23 -23.71
N PRO A 372 1.49 -19.90 -24.03
CA PRO A 372 1.14 -18.60 -24.57
C PRO A 372 1.60 -17.49 -23.62
N GLY A 373 2.31 -16.51 -24.16
CA GLY A 373 3.13 -15.61 -23.35
C GLY A 373 2.37 -14.50 -22.62
N TRP A 374 1.07 -14.32 -22.84
CA TRP A 374 0.40 -13.04 -22.59
C TRP A 374 -0.98 -13.14 -21.91
N GLU A 375 -1.12 -12.51 -20.73
CA GLU A 375 -2.40 -12.33 -20.02
C GLU A 375 -2.73 -10.83 -19.85
N LEU A 376 -3.79 -10.36 -20.52
CA LEU A 376 -4.41 -9.05 -20.25
C LEU A 376 -5.41 -9.20 -19.10
N SER A 377 -5.09 -8.61 -17.94
CA SER A 377 -5.83 -8.85 -16.71
C SER A 377 -7.16 -8.11 -16.65
N LEU A 378 -8.26 -8.87 -16.59
CA LEU A 378 -9.61 -8.38 -16.30
C LEU A 378 -9.90 -8.24 -14.79
N TYR A 379 -8.93 -8.57 -13.92
CA TYR A 379 -9.18 -8.77 -12.49
C TYR A 379 -9.60 -7.49 -11.76
N ARG A 380 -10.87 -7.45 -11.33
CA ARG A 380 -11.51 -6.34 -10.58
C ARG A 380 -11.45 -4.99 -11.29
N LYS A 381 -11.38 -4.97 -12.62
CA LYS A 381 -11.46 -3.73 -13.42
C LYS A 381 -12.92 -3.42 -13.79
N PRO A 382 -13.37 -2.17 -13.61
CA PRO A 382 -14.53 -1.63 -14.31
C PRO A 382 -14.40 -1.73 -15.84
N ALA A 383 -15.53 -1.63 -16.55
CA ALA A 383 -15.59 -1.82 -18.00
C ALA A 383 -14.70 -0.82 -18.77
N GLU A 384 -14.65 0.44 -18.36
CA GLU A 384 -13.80 1.47 -18.97
C GLU A 384 -12.30 1.17 -18.76
N GLN A 385 -11.92 0.61 -17.61
CA GLN A 385 -10.54 0.17 -17.36
C GLN A 385 -10.15 -1.12 -18.09
N VAL A 386 -11.13 -1.96 -18.47
CA VAL A 386 -10.93 -3.12 -19.36
C VAL A 386 -10.78 -2.65 -20.81
N ALA A 387 -11.60 -1.68 -21.22
CA ALA A 387 -11.57 -1.06 -22.55
C ALA A 387 -10.31 -0.22 -22.79
N ALA A 388 -9.62 0.23 -21.74
CA ALA A 388 -8.34 0.95 -21.80
C ALA A 388 -7.08 0.07 -21.80
N LEU A 389 -7.18 -1.26 -21.56
CA LEU A 389 -6.03 -2.17 -21.61
C LEU A 389 -5.44 -2.22 -23.04
N ARG A 390 -4.12 -2.06 -23.19
CA ARG A 390 -3.43 -2.17 -24.49
C ARG A 390 -2.05 -2.81 -24.33
N ALA A 391 -1.68 -3.65 -25.29
CA ALA A 391 -0.30 -4.10 -25.48
C ALA A 391 0.14 -3.71 -26.89
N TYR A 392 1.11 -2.81 -26.99
CA TYR A 392 1.72 -2.39 -28.25
C TYR A 392 3.01 -3.18 -28.42
N LEU A 393 3.04 -4.10 -29.38
CA LEU A 393 4.17 -4.99 -29.65
C LEU A 393 4.81 -4.56 -30.97
N ASN A 394 5.99 -3.97 -30.89
CA ASN A 394 6.73 -3.40 -32.01
C ASN A 394 8.04 -4.17 -32.20
N ASP A 395 8.40 -4.50 -33.43
CA ASP A 395 9.70 -5.07 -33.80
C ASP A 395 10.08 -6.30 -32.97
N SER A 396 9.10 -7.13 -32.58
CA SER A 396 9.26 -8.11 -31.51
C SER A 396 9.03 -9.56 -31.97
N VAL A 397 9.42 -10.52 -31.14
CA VAL A 397 9.20 -11.96 -31.34
C VAL A 397 8.33 -12.48 -30.19
N MET A 398 7.17 -13.05 -30.51
CA MET A 398 6.08 -13.25 -29.55
C MET A 398 5.42 -14.62 -29.68
N VAL A 399 4.85 -15.12 -28.57
CA VAL A 399 4.03 -16.34 -28.56
C VAL A 399 2.66 -16.00 -28.00
N LEU A 400 1.64 -16.18 -28.83
CA LEU A 400 0.27 -15.74 -28.57
C LEU A 400 -0.69 -16.93 -28.75
N SER A 401 -1.60 -17.13 -27.79
CA SER A 401 -2.74 -18.04 -28.02
C SER A 401 -3.67 -17.47 -29.09
N ASP A 402 -4.52 -18.29 -29.71
CA ASP A 402 -5.45 -17.77 -30.73
C ASP A 402 -6.42 -16.72 -30.18
N GLY A 403 -6.80 -16.85 -28.90
CA GLY A 403 -7.53 -15.80 -28.18
C GLY A 403 -6.73 -14.50 -28.00
N ASN A 404 -5.40 -14.56 -27.85
CA ASN A 404 -4.55 -13.36 -27.89
C ASN A 404 -4.45 -12.77 -29.31
N LYS A 405 -4.33 -13.61 -30.35
CA LYS A 405 -4.26 -13.17 -31.76
C LYS A 405 -5.53 -12.44 -32.21
N GLN A 406 -6.67 -12.78 -31.63
CA GLN A 406 -7.99 -12.17 -31.90
C GLN A 406 -8.30 -10.95 -31.00
N ASP A 407 -7.53 -10.72 -29.93
CA ASP A 407 -7.78 -9.62 -29.00
C ASP A 407 -7.27 -8.28 -29.57
N LYS A 408 -8.21 -7.45 -30.06
CA LYS A 408 -7.96 -6.11 -30.63
C LYS A 408 -7.23 -5.13 -29.70
N ARG A 409 -6.97 -5.50 -28.44
CA ARG A 409 -6.16 -4.74 -27.48
C ARG A 409 -4.67 -5.05 -27.58
N ILE A 410 -4.30 -6.16 -28.21
CA ILE A 410 -2.93 -6.53 -28.58
C ILE A 410 -2.71 -6.03 -30.01
N ILE A 411 -1.81 -5.07 -30.16
CA ILE A 411 -1.53 -4.35 -31.40
C ILE A 411 -0.13 -4.74 -31.85
N LEU A 412 -0.02 -5.33 -33.04
CA LEU A 412 1.24 -5.82 -33.60
C LEU A 412 1.75 -4.86 -34.68
N SER A 413 3.02 -4.49 -34.61
CA SER A 413 3.76 -3.79 -35.66
C SER A 413 5.10 -4.49 -35.85
N ASN A 414 5.47 -4.84 -37.09
CA ASN A 414 6.72 -5.54 -37.43
C ASN A 414 7.07 -6.70 -36.46
N THR A 415 6.06 -7.48 -36.03
CA THR A 415 6.21 -8.42 -34.91
C THR A 415 5.90 -9.85 -35.34
N LYS A 416 6.91 -10.71 -35.25
CA LYS A 416 6.87 -12.15 -35.54
C LYS A 416 6.11 -12.88 -34.44
N VAL A 417 5.08 -13.64 -34.79
CA VAL A 417 4.32 -14.49 -33.86
C VAL A 417 4.67 -15.96 -34.12
N MET A 418 5.37 -16.57 -33.17
CA MET A 418 5.72 -18.00 -33.19
C MET A 418 4.54 -18.85 -32.70
N SER A 419 4.46 -20.08 -33.19
CA SER A 419 3.64 -21.14 -32.59
C SER A 419 4.16 -21.56 -31.21
N THR A 420 3.34 -22.33 -30.48
CA THR A 420 3.77 -22.88 -29.18
C THR A 420 4.88 -23.93 -29.36
N ASP A 421 4.88 -24.65 -30.49
CA ASP A 421 5.80 -25.77 -30.73
C ASP A 421 7.17 -25.30 -31.21
N GLU A 422 7.25 -24.32 -32.12
CA GLU A 422 8.51 -23.61 -32.41
C GLU A 422 9.13 -23.06 -31.12
N SER A 423 8.29 -22.37 -30.33
CA SER A 423 8.68 -21.73 -29.08
C SER A 423 9.11 -22.69 -27.97
N ALA A 424 8.56 -23.90 -27.92
CA ALA A 424 8.96 -24.95 -26.98
C ALA A 424 10.39 -25.46 -27.25
N ASN A 425 10.86 -25.33 -28.50
CA ASN A 425 12.19 -25.73 -28.93
C ASN A 425 13.24 -24.60 -28.87
N VAL A 426 12.84 -23.37 -28.50
CA VAL A 426 13.77 -22.23 -28.32
C VAL A 426 14.54 -22.40 -27.01
N HIS A 427 15.72 -22.99 -27.07
CA HIS A 427 16.64 -23.17 -25.94
C HIS A 427 16.03 -23.94 -24.74
N PRO A 428 15.64 -25.21 -24.93
CA PRO A 428 14.99 -26.02 -23.88
C PRO A 428 15.84 -26.20 -22.63
N GLU A 429 17.18 -26.10 -22.72
CA GLU A 429 18.09 -26.09 -21.57
C GLU A 429 17.83 -24.93 -20.59
N LEU A 430 17.31 -23.79 -21.06
CA LEU A 430 16.85 -22.68 -20.20
C LEU A 430 15.65 -23.06 -19.33
N ALA A 431 14.94 -24.16 -19.65
CA ALA A 431 13.85 -24.71 -18.85
C ALA A 431 14.36 -25.59 -17.67
N TYR A 432 15.60 -26.08 -17.72
CA TYR A 432 16.09 -27.18 -16.86
C TYR A 432 17.39 -26.84 -16.11
N GLU A 433 17.44 -25.67 -15.45
CA GLU A 433 18.46 -25.26 -14.44
C GLU A 433 19.93 -25.16 -14.91
N LYS A 434 20.27 -25.45 -16.18
CA LYS A 434 21.66 -25.72 -16.60
C LYS A 434 22.58 -24.53 -16.92
N THR A 435 22.07 -23.31 -17.13
CA THR A 435 22.88 -22.17 -17.62
C THR A 435 23.25 -21.17 -16.51
N PRO A 436 24.53 -20.98 -16.14
CA PRO A 436 24.92 -20.10 -15.03
C PRO A 436 25.15 -18.63 -15.39
N VAL A 437 25.36 -18.28 -16.68
CA VAL A 437 25.93 -16.98 -17.09
C VAL A 437 24.98 -16.18 -17.99
N ILE A 438 24.95 -14.86 -17.77
CA ILE A 438 24.10 -13.89 -18.49
C ILE A 438 24.43 -13.84 -19.99
N HIS A 439 25.72 -13.88 -20.31
CA HIS A 439 26.23 -13.79 -21.69
C HIS A 439 25.66 -14.91 -22.55
N ASP A 440 25.70 -16.15 -22.06
CA ASP A 440 25.17 -17.34 -22.73
C ASP A 440 23.70 -17.13 -23.12
N ILE A 441 22.86 -16.66 -22.18
CA ILE A 441 21.43 -16.44 -22.43
C ILE A 441 21.21 -15.35 -23.49
N GLY A 442 22.00 -14.28 -23.45
CA GLY A 442 21.93 -13.24 -24.46
C GLY A 442 22.29 -13.76 -25.86
N THR A 443 23.45 -14.42 -25.98
CA THR A 443 23.98 -14.93 -27.25
C THR A 443 23.18 -16.10 -27.80
N MET A 444 22.53 -16.90 -26.95
CA MET A 444 21.57 -17.92 -27.39
C MET A 444 20.32 -17.30 -28.01
N LEU A 445 19.83 -16.17 -27.50
CA LEU A 445 18.63 -15.52 -28.03
C LEU A 445 18.88 -14.63 -29.26
N ASP A 446 20.14 -14.38 -29.62
CA ASP A 446 20.50 -13.67 -30.85
C ASP A 446 20.05 -14.45 -32.10
N GLY A 447 19.37 -13.76 -33.03
CA GLY A 447 18.94 -14.33 -34.31
C GLY A 447 17.55 -14.98 -34.32
N LEU A 448 16.78 -14.87 -33.23
CA LEU A 448 15.38 -15.33 -33.19
C LEU A 448 14.39 -14.45 -33.99
N GLY A 449 14.79 -13.23 -34.40
CA GLY A 449 14.04 -12.36 -35.31
C GLY A 449 13.94 -12.88 -36.75
N SER A 450 13.38 -12.09 -37.67
CA SER A 450 13.59 -12.28 -39.13
C SER A 450 14.86 -11.60 -39.64
N ASP A 451 15.35 -10.62 -38.88
CA ASP A 451 16.46 -9.73 -39.17
C ASP A 451 16.90 -9.06 -37.84
N SER A 452 18.01 -8.32 -37.85
CA SER A 452 18.61 -7.73 -36.64
C SER A 452 17.82 -6.55 -36.03
N SER A 453 16.72 -6.09 -36.66
CA SER A 453 15.81 -5.12 -36.04
C SER A 453 14.83 -5.80 -35.08
N GLN A 454 14.48 -7.06 -35.30
CA GLN A 454 13.44 -7.75 -34.53
C GLN A 454 13.98 -8.52 -33.31
N GLY A 455 13.35 -8.29 -32.16
CA GLY A 455 13.57 -9.09 -30.95
C GLY A 455 14.82 -8.75 -30.14
N TYR A 456 15.03 -9.55 -29.08
CA TYR A 456 16.18 -9.45 -28.19
C TYR A 456 17.48 -9.72 -28.96
N HIS A 457 18.49 -8.89 -28.71
CA HIS A 457 19.83 -9.06 -29.26
C HIS A 457 20.88 -8.68 -28.22
N SER A 458 21.87 -9.55 -27.95
CA SER A 458 22.83 -9.35 -26.84
C SER A 458 23.77 -8.16 -27.03
N SER A 459 23.96 -7.76 -28.29
CA SER A 459 24.67 -6.55 -28.72
C SER A 459 24.12 -5.25 -28.12
N TRP A 460 22.93 -5.28 -27.49
CA TRP A 460 22.29 -4.10 -26.89
C TRP A 460 23.18 -3.33 -25.91
N ARG A 461 24.17 -3.99 -25.30
CA ARG A 461 25.11 -3.35 -24.35
C ARG A 461 26.01 -2.27 -24.98
N ASN A 462 26.04 -2.16 -26.32
CA ASN A 462 26.93 -1.27 -27.06
C ASN A 462 26.30 0.08 -27.48
N GLU A 463 25.03 0.34 -27.18
CA GLU A 463 24.32 1.56 -27.61
C GLU A 463 23.63 2.26 -26.42
N ASP A 464 23.36 3.57 -26.55
CA ASP A 464 22.63 4.35 -25.53
C ASP A 464 21.11 4.09 -25.57
N TYR A 465 20.73 2.88 -25.15
CA TYR A 465 19.34 2.49 -25.03
C TYR A 465 18.59 3.19 -23.91
N LEU A 466 19.27 3.85 -22.95
CA LEU A 466 18.57 4.68 -21.98
C LEU A 466 18.01 5.93 -22.66
N THR A 467 18.80 6.62 -23.48
CA THR A 467 18.32 7.76 -24.29
C THR A 467 17.28 7.33 -25.32
N ILE A 468 17.42 6.16 -25.96
CA ILE A 468 16.41 5.65 -26.90
C ILE A 468 15.09 5.34 -26.17
N ALA A 469 15.13 4.53 -25.12
CA ALA A 469 13.92 4.10 -24.42
C ALA A 469 13.25 5.23 -23.62
N ARG A 470 13.99 6.27 -23.20
CA ARG A 470 13.40 7.48 -22.60
C ARG A 470 12.60 8.33 -23.57
N LYS A 471 12.76 8.18 -24.89
CA LYS A 471 11.83 8.77 -25.88
C LYS A 471 10.48 8.05 -25.89
N ILE A 472 10.46 6.75 -25.60
CA ILE A 472 9.26 5.91 -25.51
C ILE A 472 8.57 6.08 -24.14
N GLN A 473 9.37 6.27 -23.08
CA GLN A 473 8.94 6.35 -21.68
C GLN A 473 9.69 7.47 -20.92
N PRO A 474 9.36 8.75 -21.17
CA PRO A 474 9.93 9.89 -20.45
C PRO A 474 9.69 9.78 -18.94
N LEU A 475 10.55 10.41 -18.12
CA LEU A 475 10.32 10.51 -16.68
C LEU A 475 9.06 11.34 -16.39
N ILE A 476 8.24 10.90 -15.43
CA ILE A 476 7.14 11.71 -14.88
C ILE A 476 7.59 12.35 -13.57
N GLN A 477 7.03 13.52 -13.22
CA GLN A 477 7.24 14.13 -11.92
C GLN A 477 5.91 14.15 -11.15
N LYS A 478 6.00 13.99 -9.82
CA LYS A 478 4.87 14.19 -8.90
C LYS A 478 5.25 15.29 -7.93
N GLU A 479 4.49 16.37 -7.94
CA GLU A 479 4.68 17.48 -7.00
C GLU A 479 4.31 17.05 -5.58
N GLY A 480 5.14 17.44 -4.60
CA GLY A 480 4.77 17.35 -3.18
C GLY A 480 3.57 18.24 -2.90
N LYS A 481 2.50 17.67 -2.33
CA LYS A 481 1.25 18.36 -2.05
C LYS A 481 0.67 17.87 -0.72
N LEU A 482 0.14 18.82 0.04
CA LEU A 482 -0.66 18.52 1.23
C LEU A 482 -1.86 17.66 0.84
N LEU A 483 -2.09 16.58 1.59
CA LEU A 483 -3.26 15.72 1.43
C LEU A 483 -4.52 16.47 1.85
N ASP A 484 -5.67 16.13 1.27
CA ASP A 484 -6.93 16.76 1.64
C ASP A 484 -7.20 16.68 3.16
N ALA A 485 -7.76 17.74 3.72
CA ALA A 485 -8.38 17.76 5.04
C ALA A 485 -9.71 16.98 5.00
N LYS A 486 -9.62 15.65 4.92
CA LYS A 486 -10.76 14.70 4.92
C LYS A 486 -10.72 13.83 6.18
N ALA A 487 -11.89 13.40 6.63
CA ALA A 487 -12.04 12.61 7.86
C ALA A 487 -11.18 11.32 7.84
N ILE A 488 -10.35 11.17 8.87
CA ILE A 488 -9.36 10.11 9.01
C ILE A 488 -9.87 9.11 10.05
N ASN A 489 -10.21 7.90 9.62
CA ASN A 489 -10.63 6.86 10.55
C ASN A 489 -9.43 6.33 11.37
N VAL A 490 -9.49 6.50 12.69
CA VAL A 490 -8.51 6.02 13.68
C VAL A 490 -8.81 4.57 14.07
N PHE A 491 -10.08 4.19 14.13
CA PHE A 491 -10.54 2.84 14.48
C PHE A 491 -11.67 2.37 13.55
N ILE A 492 -11.59 1.14 13.03
CA ILE A 492 -12.57 0.59 12.07
C ILE A 492 -12.81 -0.92 12.31
N ASN A 493 -13.54 -1.32 13.36
CA ASN A 493 -13.91 -2.73 13.68
C ASN A 493 -12.71 -3.69 13.95
N LYS A 494 -11.49 -3.27 13.61
CA LYS A 494 -10.20 -3.85 13.96
C LYS A 494 -9.23 -2.69 14.16
N TYR A 495 -8.25 -2.87 15.04
CA TYR A 495 -7.12 -1.95 15.14
C TYR A 495 -6.26 -2.02 13.87
N ALA A 496 -5.72 -0.88 13.44
CA ALA A 496 -4.79 -0.82 12.32
C ALA A 496 -3.46 -1.52 12.68
N SER A 497 -2.68 -1.93 11.67
CA SER A 497 -1.38 -2.56 11.91
C SER A 497 -0.44 -1.61 12.66
N GLY A 498 0.15 -2.05 13.77
CA GLY A 498 0.97 -1.21 14.67
C GLY A 498 0.20 -0.53 15.80
N TRP A 499 -1.13 -0.52 15.75
CA TRP A 499 -1.99 0.00 16.82
C TRP A 499 -2.41 -1.12 17.78
N TYR A 500 -2.49 -0.83 19.08
CA TYR A 500 -2.76 -1.82 20.12
C TYR A 500 -3.52 -1.23 21.31
N TYR A 501 -4.20 -2.10 22.02
CA TYR A 501 -4.86 -1.79 23.30
C TYR A 501 -3.86 -1.94 24.46
N SER A 502 -3.95 -1.05 25.44
CA SER A 502 -3.22 -1.19 26.71
C SER A 502 -4.00 -0.57 27.89
N GLY A 503 -3.48 -0.75 29.10
CA GLY A 503 -4.11 -0.30 30.34
C GLY A 503 -3.13 -0.29 31.50
N TRP A 504 -3.51 0.38 32.59
CA TRP A 504 -2.76 0.41 33.84
C TRP A 504 -3.69 0.63 35.05
N ARG A 505 -3.29 0.12 36.23
CA ARG A 505 -4.04 0.18 37.51
C ARG A 505 -5.54 -0.18 37.37
N GLY A 506 -5.82 -1.40 36.93
CA GLY A 506 -7.19 -1.95 36.86
C GLY A 506 -8.03 -1.49 35.67
N ALA A 507 -7.69 -0.39 35.01
CA ALA A 507 -8.31 0.01 33.75
C ALA A 507 -7.59 -0.61 32.54
N LYS A 508 -8.35 -0.98 31.51
CA LYS A 508 -7.84 -1.54 30.25
C LYS A 508 -8.75 -1.24 29.08
N MET A 509 -8.14 -0.91 27.94
CA MET A 509 -8.85 -0.90 26.66
C MET A 509 -8.96 -2.35 26.14
N ILE A 510 -10.11 -2.71 25.58
CA ILE A 510 -10.38 -4.02 24.97
C ILE A 510 -11.18 -3.84 23.67
N GLY A 511 -11.22 -4.87 22.81
CA GLY A 511 -12.18 -4.92 21.69
C GLY A 511 -13.42 -5.72 22.09
N VAL A 512 -14.61 -5.14 21.95
CA VAL A 512 -15.89 -5.75 22.34
C VAL A 512 -16.66 -6.14 21.08
N LYS A 513 -16.65 -7.45 20.74
CA LYS A 513 -17.28 -7.99 19.52
C LYS A 513 -18.80 -7.94 19.63
N GLY A 514 -19.48 -7.58 18.54
CA GLY A 514 -20.94 -7.58 18.44
C GLY A 514 -21.63 -6.38 19.08
N ALA A 515 -20.87 -5.46 19.68
CA ALA A 515 -21.37 -4.36 20.49
C ALA A 515 -21.12 -2.97 19.89
N GLY A 516 -20.59 -2.87 18.65
CA GLY A 516 -20.44 -1.60 17.94
C GLY A 516 -21.75 -1.04 17.39
N VAL A 517 -21.70 0.19 16.87
CA VAL A 517 -22.87 0.96 16.36
C VAL A 517 -23.66 0.18 15.31
N ASP A 518 -22.96 -0.62 14.50
CA ASP A 518 -23.50 -1.44 13.41
C ASP A 518 -23.50 -2.96 13.75
N GLY A 519 -23.36 -3.32 15.03
CA GLY A 519 -23.19 -4.69 15.50
C GLY A 519 -21.77 -5.25 15.28
N SER A 520 -20.78 -4.40 15.01
CA SER A 520 -19.38 -4.83 14.82
C SER A 520 -18.55 -4.81 16.11
N THR A 521 -17.22 -4.71 16.03
CA THR A 521 -16.32 -4.67 17.20
C THR A 521 -15.99 -3.23 17.56
N CYS A 522 -16.55 -2.71 18.65
CA CYS A 522 -16.15 -1.41 19.21
C CYS A 522 -14.96 -1.57 20.19
N MET A 523 -14.42 -0.45 20.66
CA MET A 523 -13.52 -0.43 21.81
C MET A 523 -14.33 -0.39 23.11
N GLY A 524 -13.82 -1.02 24.16
CA GLY A 524 -14.38 -0.97 25.51
C GLY A 524 -13.34 -0.50 26.52
N VAL A 525 -13.68 0.51 27.33
CA VAL A 525 -12.92 0.92 28.52
C VAL A 525 -13.47 0.12 29.71
N LYS A 526 -12.80 -0.98 30.08
CA LYS A 526 -13.14 -1.76 31.28
C LYS A 526 -12.30 -1.29 32.48
N ILE A 527 -12.93 -1.13 33.64
CA ILE A 527 -12.27 -0.60 34.85
C ILE A 527 -12.58 -1.49 36.06
N GLU A 528 -11.59 -2.25 36.49
CA GLU A 528 -11.65 -3.16 37.64
C GLU A 528 -11.12 -2.43 38.89
N GLY A 529 -11.99 -1.56 39.44
CA GLY A 529 -11.95 -0.93 40.78
C GLY A 529 -10.59 -0.54 41.36
N THR A 530 -10.10 0.67 41.07
CA THR A 530 -8.94 1.25 41.80
C THR A 530 -9.19 2.67 42.31
N THR A 531 -8.96 2.88 43.60
CA THR A 531 -9.08 4.19 44.28
C THR A 531 -7.96 5.18 43.90
N LYS A 532 -6.83 4.69 43.37
CA LYS A 532 -5.66 5.49 42.98
C LYS A 532 -5.63 5.87 41.50
N GLY A 533 -6.77 5.70 40.81
CA GLY A 533 -6.95 5.94 39.39
C GLY A 533 -6.23 4.93 38.50
N GLY A 534 -6.88 4.57 37.39
CA GLY A 534 -6.27 3.83 36.29
C GLY A 534 -6.55 4.53 34.96
N GLY A 535 -6.06 3.96 33.86
CA GLY A 535 -6.51 4.40 32.54
C GLY A 535 -6.33 3.37 31.43
N ALA A 536 -7.15 3.53 30.40
CA ALA A 536 -7.22 2.69 29.21
C ALA A 536 -6.66 3.44 28.00
N THR A 537 -5.92 2.75 27.13
CA THR A 537 -5.22 3.36 26.00
C THR A 537 -5.47 2.61 24.70
N PHE A 538 -5.72 3.34 23.61
CA PHE A 538 -5.59 2.86 22.24
C PHE A 538 -4.59 3.73 21.48
N ARG A 539 -3.44 3.16 21.07
CA ARG A 539 -2.36 3.92 20.41
C ARG A 539 -1.47 3.08 19.52
N THR A 540 -0.68 3.74 18.68
CA THR A 540 0.58 3.20 18.15
C THR A 540 1.72 3.39 19.17
N LYS A 541 2.79 2.60 18.99
CA LYS A 541 4.14 2.83 19.57
C LYS A 541 5.23 2.87 18.49
N ARG A 542 4.82 2.69 17.23
CA ARG A 542 5.67 2.51 16.06
C ARG A 542 5.64 3.81 15.26
N THR A 543 6.81 4.43 15.11
CA THR A 543 7.07 5.57 14.22
C THR A 543 6.61 5.23 12.80
N GLY A 544 5.91 6.16 12.13
CA GLY A 544 5.35 5.92 10.79
C GLY A 544 4.11 5.03 10.81
N CYS A 545 3.43 4.92 11.96
CA CYS A 545 2.06 4.38 12.07
C CYS A 545 1.12 5.36 12.79
N ASP A 546 1.64 6.49 13.24
CA ASP A 546 0.96 7.71 13.66
C ASP A 546 0.41 8.49 12.45
N ILE A 547 -0.58 9.36 12.70
CA ILE A 547 -1.24 10.16 11.68
C ILE A 547 -0.64 11.56 11.70
N ASN A 548 0.17 11.90 10.69
CA ASN A 548 0.63 13.27 10.51
C ASN A 548 -0.51 14.16 9.98
N LEU A 549 -0.72 15.29 10.65
CA LEU A 549 -1.67 16.34 10.30
C LEU A 549 -0.98 17.49 9.56
N ALA A 550 0.34 17.66 9.71
CA ALA A 550 1.12 18.64 8.94
C ALA A 550 1.37 18.21 7.48
N ASP A 551 1.05 16.95 7.15
CA ASP A 551 0.97 16.43 5.78
C ASP A 551 -0.36 16.78 5.08
N ARG A 552 -1.23 17.56 5.73
CA ARG A 552 -2.59 17.85 5.26
C ARG A 552 -2.86 19.33 5.13
N ALA A 553 -3.84 19.67 4.27
CA ALA A 553 -4.37 21.03 4.21
C ALA A 553 -4.80 21.48 5.62
N GLU A 554 -4.55 22.76 5.93
CA GLU A 554 -4.83 23.28 7.27
C GLU A 554 -6.33 23.20 7.59
N ALA A 555 -6.63 22.68 8.78
CA ALA A 555 -7.99 22.55 9.28
C ALA A 555 -7.98 22.53 10.81
N ASP A 556 -9.08 23.00 11.41
CA ASP A 556 -9.37 22.77 12.82
C ASP A 556 -9.75 21.31 13.03
N TRP A 557 -8.75 20.45 13.20
CA TRP A 557 -8.98 19.02 13.44
C TRP A 557 -9.71 18.80 14.75
N HIS A 558 -10.68 17.89 14.75
CA HIS A 558 -11.42 17.40 15.90
C HIS A 558 -11.18 15.89 16.07
N LEU A 559 -11.03 15.42 17.30
CA LEU A 559 -11.20 14.01 17.64
C LEU A 559 -12.70 13.76 17.83
N SER A 560 -13.32 13.01 16.91
CA SER A 560 -14.74 12.65 16.93
C SER A 560 -14.91 11.14 17.11
N PHE A 561 -15.91 10.72 17.89
CA PHE A 561 -16.22 9.32 18.14
C PHE A 561 -17.63 9.15 18.72
N MET A 562 -18.19 7.95 18.60
CA MET A 562 -19.42 7.56 19.28
C MET A 562 -19.09 6.98 20.65
N VAL A 563 -19.93 7.24 21.66
CA VAL A 563 -19.85 6.69 23.02
C VAL A 563 -21.18 6.03 23.39
N ASN A 564 -21.14 4.90 24.10
CA ASN A 564 -22.33 4.30 24.70
C ASN A 564 -22.03 3.84 26.14
N THR A 565 -22.90 4.21 27.08
CA THR A 565 -22.77 3.96 28.53
C THR A 565 -22.80 2.48 28.90
N ASN A 566 -23.26 1.61 28.00
CA ASN A 566 -23.51 0.17 28.22
C ASN A 566 -24.53 -0.10 29.36
N GLY A 567 -25.33 0.91 29.71
CA GLY A 567 -26.23 0.87 30.86
C GLY A 567 -25.51 0.93 32.23
N ASN A 568 -24.33 1.55 32.31
CA ASN A 568 -23.77 1.99 33.59
C ASN A 568 -24.49 3.29 34.02
N SER A 569 -25.38 3.22 35.01
CA SER A 569 -26.20 4.36 35.48
C SER A 569 -25.42 5.42 36.28
N LYS A 570 -24.15 5.17 36.60
CA LYS A 570 -23.22 6.11 37.22
C LYS A 570 -21.85 5.96 36.56
N LEU A 571 -21.28 7.07 36.10
CA LEU A 571 -19.92 7.10 35.58
C LEU A 571 -18.95 7.61 36.66
N PRO A 572 -17.73 7.05 36.76
CA PRO A 572 -16.68 7.61 37.60
C PRO A 572 -16.19 8.95 37.04
N SER A 573 -15.34 9.67 37.79
CA SER A 573 -14.59 10.80 37.23
C SER A 573 -13.68 10.28 36.10
N MET A 574 -13.89 10.78 34.87
CA MET A 574 -13.18 10.34 33.68
C MET A 574 -12.59 11.52 32.93
N ASN A 575 -11.39 11.35 32.39
CA ASN A 575 -10.71 12.36 31.58
C ASN A 575 -10.13 11.71 30.32
N ILE A 576 -10.10 12.45 29.22
CA ILE A 576 -9.56 12.02 27.92
C ILE A 576 -8.32 12.84 27.55
N MET A 577 -7.36 12.22 26.86
CA MET A 577 -6.14 12.83 26.34
C MET A 577 -5.76 12.18 25.01
N ILE A 578 -5.06 12.92 24.15
CA ILE A 578 -4.45 12.39 22.92
C ILE A 578 -2.91 12.34 23.05
N TYR A 579 -2.27 11.44 22.31
CA TYR A 579 -0.81 11.30 22.24
C TYR A 579 -0.26 11.73 20.89
N SER A 580 0.96 12.28 20.89
CA SER A 580 1.82 12.45 19.72
C SER A 580 3.00 11.47 19.80
N MET A 581 3.60 11.10 18.66
CA MET A 581 4.90 10.41 18.65
C MET A 581 6.06 11.41 18.85
N ASP A 582 5.85 12.68 18.50
CA ASP A 582 6.77 13.76 18.83
C ASP A 582 6.69 14.10 20.32
N LYS A 583 7.78 13.84 21.04
CA LYS A 583 7.91 14.09 22.48
C LYS A 583 7.94 15.58 22.85
N SER A 584 8.12 16.48 21.89
CA SER A 584 7.98 17.93 22.12
C SER A 584 6.52 18.33 22.34
N GLN A 585 5.58 17.61 21.73
CA GLN A 585 4.15 17.91 21.71
C GLN A 585 3.45 17.42 22.98
N LYS A 586 3.54 18.24 24.02
CA LYS A 586 2.86 18.03 25.29
C LYS A 586 1.35 18.28 25.14
N THR A 587 0.56 17.32 25.59
CA THR A 587 -0.89 17.42 25.68
C THR A 587 -1.35 17.52 27.14
N LYS A 588 -2.63 17.84 27.34
CA LYS A 588 -3.32 17.85 28.64
C LYS A 588 -4.54 16.92 28.63
N GLU A 589 -5.00 16.57 29.82
CA GLU A 589 -6.27 15.86 30.01
C GLU A 589 -7.45 16.84 29.95
N ILE A 590 -8.61 16.37 29.47
CA ILE A 590 -9.87 17.10 29.41
C ILE A 590 -10.96 16.27 30.12
N PRO A 591 -11.84 16.86 30.96
CA PRO A 591 -12.97 16.14 31.57
C PRO A 591 -13.87 15.50 30.52
N PHE A 592 -14.11 14.20 30.64
CA PHE A 592 -14.76 13.38 29.61
C PHE A 592 -16.19 12.98 29.99
N ASN A 593 -16.45 12.74 31.28
CA ASN A 593 -17.76 12.33 31.78
C ASN A 593 -18.87 13.42 31.69
N ASN A 594 -18.53 14.63 31.23
CA ASN A 594 -19.46 15.74 31.01
C ASN A 594 -19.78 15.93 29.51
N MET A 595 -19.26 15.09 28.61
CA MET A 595 -19.38 15.24 27.14
C MET A 595 -20.52 14.42 26.53
N PHE A 596 -21.21 13.61 27.33
CA PHE A 596 -22.32 12.75 26.93
C PHE A 596 -23.21 12.47 28.15
N ASP A 597 -24.49 12.19 27.92
CA ASP A 597 -25.44 11.85 28.97
C ASP A 597 -25.15 10.45 29.53
N ALA A 598 -24.90 10.39 30.84
CA ALA A 598 -24.65 9.15 31.58
C ALA A 598 -25.92 8.30 31.79
N SER A 599 -27.11 8.87 31.64
CA SER A 599 -28.38 8.17 31.82
C SER A 599 -28.86 7.43 30.56
N SER A 600 -28.49 7.92 29.38
CA SER A 600 -28.84 7.31 28.10
C SER A 600 -28.07 6.00 27.83
N SER A 601 -28.80 4.98 27.37
CA SER A 601 -28.26 3.71 26.88
C SER A 601 -27.91 3.71 25.39
N ASP A 602 -28.12 4.83 24.70
CA ASP A 602 -27.92 4.94 23.24
C ASP A 602 -26.50 5.43 22.88
N TRP A 603 -26.18 5.32 21.59
CA TRP A 603 -24.93 5.82 21.03
C TRP A 603 -24.98 7.34 20.82
N GLN A 604 -24.04 8.05 21.45
CA GLN A 604 -23.97 9.51 21.47
C GLN A 604 -22.67 9.99 20.80
N THR A 605 -22.75 11.06 20.01
CA THR A 605 -21.58 11.63 19.33
C THR A 605 -20.81 12.57 20.26
N VAL A 606 -19.51 12.32 20.45
CA VAL A 606 -18.57 13.24 21.10
C VAL A 606 -17.61 13.79 20.05
N SER A 607 -17.35 15.10 20.08
CA SER A 607 -16.38 15.75 19.19
C SER A 607 -15.59 16.81 19.96
N ILE A 608 -14.27 16.73 19.93
CA ILE A 608 -13.37 17.55 20.75
C ILE A 608 -12.29 18.16 19.84
N PRO A 609 -12.15 19.50 19.78
CA PRO A 609 -11.07 20.13 19.01
C PRO A 609 -9.68 19.61 19.45
N VAL A 610 -8.82 19.27 18.50
CA VAL A 610 -7.44 18.83 18.77
C VAL A 610 -6.67 19.91 19.54
N LYS A 611 -6.87 21.18 19.19
CA LYS A 611 -6.35 22.35 19.91
C LYS A 611 -6.76 22.37 21.40
N ALA A 612 -7.90 21.80 21.77
CA ALA A 612 -8.33 21.72 23.18
C ALA A 612 -7.42 20.81 24.03
N PHE A 613 -6.66 19.89 23.42
CA PHE A 613 -5.69 19.04 24.12
C PHE A 613 -4.29 19.66 24.23
N GLU A 614 -4.01 20.79 23.57
CA GLU A 614 -2.66 21.35 23.48
C GLU A 614 -2.15 21.94 24.80
N LYS A 615 -0.84 21.78 25.05
CA LYS A 615 -0.11 22.39 26.16
C LYS A 615 1.17 23.09 25.68
N GLY A 616 0.99 24.11 24.83
CA GLY A 616 2.03 25.08 24.44
C GLY A 616 2.36 25.06 22.95
N ALA A 617 2.64 23.89 22.38
CA ALA A 617 2.97 23.74 20.96
C ALA A 617 1.79 23.15 20.17
N THR A 618 1.60 23.62 18.94
CA THR A 618 0.59 23.11 18.00
C THR A 618 0.82 21.62 17.74
N PHE A 619 -0.27 20.84 17.81
CA PHE A 619 -0.27 19.40 17.66
C PHE A 619 -0.18 18.98 16.18
N LYS A 620 0.78 18.11 15.84
CA LYS A 620 1.07 17.73 14.44
C LYS A 620 0.94 16.24 14.15
N THR A 621 1.20 15.35 15.11
CA THR A 621 1.03 13.89 14.89
C THR A 621 0.05 13.31 15.90
N PHE A 622 -0.93 12.54 15.44
CA PHE A 622 -1.84 11.78 16.30
C PHE A 622 -1.38 10.32 16.39
N ALA A 623 -0.91 9.93 17.57
CA ALA A 623 -0.44 8.59 17.90
C ALA A 623 -1.48 7.74 18.65
N GLY A 624 -2.58 8.34 19.13
CA GLY A 624 -3.67 7.63 19.79
C GLY A 624 -4.35 8.42 20.91
N LEU A 625 -5.23 7.74 21.65
CA LEU A 625 -6.01 8.31 22.74
C LEU A 625 -5.90 7.51 24.04
N TYR A 626 -6.21 8.20 25.12
CA TYR A 626 -6.14 7.72 26.50
C TYR A 626 -7.36 8.19 27.28
N VAL A 627 -7.92 7.30 28.10
CA VAL A 627 -9.01 7.62 29.03
C VAL A 627 -8.56 7.25 30.44
N ARG A 628 -8.37 8.25 31.31
CA ARG A 628 -8.14 8.08 32.75
C ARG A 628 -9.48 7.98 33.48
N CYS A 629 -9.55 7.13 34.50
CA CYS A 629 -10.76 6.90 35.29
C CYS A 629 -10.42 6.72 36.77
N ASN A 630 -11.17 7.38 37.66
CA ASN A 630 -11.03 7.24 39.11
C ASN A 630 -12.30 6.57 39.68
N GLY A 631 -12.28 5.23 39.84
CA GLY A 631 -13.44 4.44 40.28
C GLY A 631 -13.51 3.07 39.59
N SER A 632 -14.74 2.59 39.34
CA SER A 632 -15.07 1.36 38.62
C SER A 632 -16.20 1.61 37.61
N LEU A 633 -16.41 0.64 36.70
CA LEU A 633 -17.63 0.51 35.91
C LEU A 633 -18.03 -0.98 35.91
N ASP A 634 -19.31 -1.26 36.06
CA ASP A 634 -19.85 -2.63 36.09
C ASP A 634 -19.73 -3.31 34.71
N LYS A 635 -19.86 -2.51 33.65
CA LYS A 635 -19.70 -2.91 32.25
C LYS A 635 -18.72 -1.98 31.53
N PRO A 636 -17.99 -2.41 30.49
CA PRO A 636 -17.09 -1.51 29.76
C PRO A 636 -17.86 -0.36 29.11
N LEU A 637 -17.39 0.89 29.28
CA LEU A 637 -17.86 2.03 28.48
C LEU A 637 -17.44 1.78 27.02
N LEU A 638 -18.38 1.86 26.09
CA LEU A 638 -18.12 1.54 24.68
C LEU A 638 -17.78 2.80 23.88
N ILE A 639 -16.80 2.69 22.97
CA ILE A 639 -16.33 3.76 22.10
C ILE A 639 -16.17 3.20 20.68
N ASP A 640 -16.74 3.85 19.67
CA ASP A 640 -16.75 3.38 18.28
C ASP A 640 -16.63 4.55 17.28
N ASN A 641 -16.47 4.25 15.98
CA ASN A 641 -16.34 5.24 14.89
C ASN A 641 -15.30 6.35 15.18
N VAL A 642 -14.15 6.00 15.78
CA VAL A 642 -13.14 7.01 16.16
C VAL A 642 -12.47 7.57 14.91
N GLN A 643 -12.55 8.89 14.76
CA GLN A 643 -12.08 9.66 13.62
C GLN A 643 -11.35 10.93 14.05
N LEU A 644 -10.44 11.39 13.21
CA LEU A 644 -10.01 12.79 13.17
C LEU A 644 -10.78 13.46 12.04
N THR A 645 -11.68 14.37 12.37
CA THR A 645 -12.52 15.09 11.40
C THR A 645 -11.99 16.52 11.21
N PRO A 646 -12.05 17.12 10.00
CA PRO A 646 -12.01 18.56 9.89
C PRO A 646 -13.26 19.13 10.57
N GLY A 647 -13.10 20.10 11.47
CA GLY A 647 -14.21 20.87 12.01
C GLY A 647 -14.85 21.77 10.94
N PRO A 648 -16.08 22.25 11.16
CA PRO A 648 -16.67 23.26 10.29
C PRO A 648 -15.81 24.53 10.35
N SER A 649 -15.27 24.96 9.21
CA SER A 649 -14.54 26.22 9.12
C SER A 649 -15.44 27.38 9.56
N SER A 650 -14.94 28.25 10.44
CA SER A 650 -15.69 29.37 11.03
C SER A 650 -15.94 30.55 10.08
N ALA A 651 -16.22 30.25 8.81
CA ALA A 651 -16.24 31.18 7.68
C ALA A 651 -17.48 30.98 6.78
N ALA A 652 -18.65 30.78 7.39
CA ALA A 652 -19.95 30.80 6.71
C ALA A 652 -21.02 31.41 7.63
N SER A 653 -21.54 32.59 7.27
CA SER A 653 -22.60 33.30 8.00
C SER A 653 -23.99 32.79 7.62
N VAL A 654 -24.87 32.59 8.62
CA VAL A 654 -26.22 32.05 8.43
C VAL A 654 -27.23 33.11 7.96
N PRO A 655 -28.01 32.87 6.89
CA PRO A 655 -29.24 33.60 6.59
C PRO A 655 -30.46 32.98 7.29
N SER A 656 -31.46 33.80 7.62
CA SER A 656 -32.69 33.40 8.32
C SER A 656 -33.79 32.83 7.40
N THR A 657 -34.66 31.98 7.95
CA THR A 657 -35.76 31.29 7.24
C THR A 657 -37.11 32.00 7.34
N ALA A 658 -37.96 31.88 6.31
CA ALA A 658 -39.39 32.21 6.38
C ALA A 658 -40.29 31.23 5.58
N SER A 659 -41.37 30.78 6.23
CA SER A 659 -42.67 30.25 5.73
C SER A 659 -42.82 29.66 4.30
N ALA A 660 -43.49 28.49 4.23
CA ALA A 660 -44.02 27.87 3.01
C ALA A 660 -45.58 27.90 2.97
N SER A 661 -46.19 27.54 1.83
CA SER A 661 -47.63 27.18 1.71
C SER A 661 -47.91 26.16 0.57
N PRO A 662 -49.00 25.34 0.61
CA PRO A 662 -49.20 24.18 -0.30
C PRO A 662 -50.56 24.10 -1.05
N ALA A 663 -50.65 23.27 -2.12
CA ALA A 663 -51.88 22.74 -2.79
C ALA A 663 -51.47 21.84 -4.00
N THR A 664 -52.22 20.88 -4.59
CA THR A 664 -53.43 20.05 -4.25
C THR A 664 -53.45 18.74 -5.10
N GLN A 665 -54.50 17.91 -5.04
CA GLN A 665 -54.60 16.54 -5.62
C GLN A 665 -55.53 16.40 -6.85
N SER A 666 -55.34 15.34 -7.67
CA SER A 666 -56.29 14.69 -8.62
C SER A 666 -55.60 13.38 -9.14
N THR A 667 -56.10 12.12 -9.18
CA THR A 667 -57.35 11.41 -9.64
C THR A 667 -57.40 11.10 -11.16
N VAL A 668 -57.83 9.93 -11.72
CA VAL A 668 -58.19 8.56 -11.25
C VAL A 668 -58.32 7.55 -12.45
N ALA A 669 -58.00 6.24 -12.28
CA ALA A 669 -58.37 5.03 -13.12
C ALA A 669 -58.00 5.01 -14.65
N ALA A 670 -58.16 3.94 -15.48
CA ALA A 670 -58.01 2.44 -15.45
C ALA A 670 -58.21 1.92 -16.95
N VAL A 671 -58.30 0.65 -17.43
CA VAL A 671 -58.45 -0.76 -16.97
C VAL A 671 -57.93 -1.75 -18.09
N SER A 672 -57.59 -3.03 -17.77
CA SER A 672 -57.56 -4.25 -18.67
C SER A 672 -56.59 -4.34 -19.89
N SER A 673 -56.17 -5.52 -20.42
CA SER A 673 -55.96 -6.90 -19.88
C SER A 673 -55.27 -7.84 -20.90
N ALA A 674 -54.30 -8.68 -20.47
CA ALA A 674 -53.85 -10.04 -20.94
C ALA A 674 -53.79 -10.40 -22.47
N PRO A 675 -52.79 -11.17 -22.98
CA PRO A 675 -52.25 -12.40 -22.37
C PRO A 675 -50.71 -12.63 -22.44
N GLN A 676 -50.24 -13.79 -21.95
CA GLN A 676 -48.81 -14.13 -21.76
C GLN A 676 -48.07 -14.70 -22.99
N THR A 677 -46.75 -14.51 -23.01
CA THR A 677 -45.77 -15.24 -23.84
C THR A 677 -44.54 -15.66 -23.00
N GLN A 678 -43.67 -16.50 -23.56
CA GLN A 678 -42.48 -17.04 -22.88
C GLN A 678 -41.38 -15.99 -22.69
N LEU A 679 -40.57 -16.11 -21.63
CA LEU A 679 -39.36 -15.28 -21.47
C LEU A 679 -38.24 -15.70 -22.42
N ALA A 680 -38.08 -14.92 -23.49
CA ALA A 680 -36.75 -14.40 -23.83
C ALA A 680 -36.32 -13.36 -22.77
N ASP A 681 -35.06 -12.89 -22.86
CA ASP A 681 -34.41 -12.00 -21.89
C ASP A 681 -35.34 -10.96 -21.21
N VAL A 682 -35.39 -10.99 -19.87
CA VAL A 682 -35.97 -9.87 -19.09
C VAL A 682 -35.02 -8.68 -19.23
N LYS A 683 -35.24 -7.86 -20.25
CA LYS A 683 -34.55 -6.57 -20.39
C LYS A 683 -34.96 -5.68 -19.22
N MET A 684 -33.97 -5.38 -18.39
CA MET A 684 -34.00 -4.34 -17.37
C MET A 684 -33.44 -3.09 -18.03
N GLY A 685 -34.17 -1.98 -17.95
CA GLY A 685 -34.23 -1.00 -19.03
C GLY A 685 -35.18 -1.46 -20.13
N ASP A 686 -36.46 -1.13 -19.98
CA ASP A 686 -37.38 -1.00 -21.11
C ASP A 686 -36.93 0.15 -22.02
N THR A 687 -37.36 0.17 -23.28
CA THR A 687 -37.02 1.24 -24.25
C THR A 687 -37.51 2.63 -23.84
N GLU A 688 -38.38 2.72 -22.84
CA GLU A 688 -38.89 3.96 -22.25
C GLU A 688 -38.04 4.47 -21.07
N SER A 689 -37.09 3.68 -20.56
CA SER A 689 -36.25 4.10 -19.44
C SER A 689 -35.28 5.22 -19.84
N LEU A 690 -35.39 6.38 -19.19
CA LEU A 690 -34.59 7.58 -19.49
C LEU A 690 -33.14 7.43 -18.99
N LYS A 691 -32.94 6.72 -17.87
CA LYS A 691 -31.65 6.38 -17.26
C LYS A 691 -31.77 5.06 -16.48
N SER A 692 -30.71 4.27 -16.40
CA SER A 692 -30.64 3.06 -15.56
C SER A 692 -29.31 3.01 -14.79
N ILE A 693 -29.36 2.49 -13.56
CA ILE A 693 -28.23 2.34 -12.64
C ILE A 693 -28.32 0.95 -11.98
N THR A 694 -27.34 0.09 -12.25
CA THR A 694 -27.27 -1.25 -11.64
C THR A 694 -26.85 -1.19 -10.18
N VAL A 695 -27.70 -1.71 -9.28
CA VAL A 695 -27.49 -1.72 -7.82
C VAL A 695 -26.99 -3.08 -7.33
N PHE A 696 -27.58 -4.17 -7.84
CA PHE A 696 -27.07 -5.52 -7.68
C PHE A 696 -27.16 -6.26 -9.02
N GLU A 697 -25.99 -6.52 -9.61
CA GLU A 697 -25.74 -7.56 -10.61
C GLU A 697 -25.01 -8.73 -9.92
N ASN A 698 -24.98 -9.86 -10.60
CA ASN A 698 -24.35 -11.14 -10.25
C ASN A 698 -22.85 -11.13 -9.82
N LYS A 699 -22.22 -9.96 -9.66
CA LYS A 699 -20.82 -9.74 -9.26
C LYS A 699 -20.76 -8.59 -8.23
N ARG A 700 -20.40 -8.87 -6.96
CA ARG A 700 -20.34 -7.86 -5.89
C ARG A 700 -19.50 -6.63 -6.26
N ALA A 701 -20.15 -5.46 -6.37
CA ALA A 701 -19.47 -4.17 -6.27
C ALA A 701 -18.91 -3.96 -4.84
N SER A 702 -17.70 -3.39 -4.73
CA SER A 702 -17.00 -3.28 -3.44
C SER A 702 -17.49 -2.09 -2.59
N GLY A 703 -18.52 -2.32 -1.79
CA GLY A 703 -19.06 -1.34 -0.83
C GLY A 703 -20.33 -1.83 -0.11
N TRP A 704 -21.11 -2.67 -0.81
CA TRP A 704 -22.35 -3.25 -0.33
C TRP A 704 -22.13 -4.43 0.62
N TYR A 705 -23.02 -4.57 1.61
CA TYR A 705 -23.05 -5.70 2.53
C TYR A 705 -24.47 -6.17 2.84
N LEU A 706 -24.56 -7.46 3.16
CA LEU A 706 -25.77 -8.13 3.61
C LEU A 706 -25.90 -7.96 5.12
N ASN A 707 -27.09 -7.58 5.60
CA ASN A 707 -27.42 -7.61 7.03
C ASN A 707 -28.78 -8.26 7.28
N GLY A 708 -29.04 -8.55 8.54
CA GLY A 708 -30.29 -9.14 9.01
C GLY A 708 -30.57 -8.69 10.44
N TRP A 709 -31.84 -8.57 10.79
CA TRP A 709 -32.30 -8.26 12.14
C TRP A 709 -33.38 -9.24 12.58
N SER A 710 -33.47 -9.47 13.88
CA SER A 710 -34.49 -10.31 14.53
C SER A 710 -34.71 -11.68 13.86
N GLY A 711 -33.61 -12.40 13.61
CA GLY A 711 -33.63 -13.76 13.04
C GLY A 711 -33.55 -13.85 11.52
N GLY A 712 -33.68 -12.74 10.79
CA GLY A 712 -33.44 -12.70 9.34
C GLY A 712 -31.96 -12.85 8.96
N LYS A 713 -31.70 -13.52 7.83
CA LYS A 713 -30.38 -13.72 7.20
C LYS A 713 -30.51 -13.66 5.67
N MET A 714 -29.85 -12.68 5.04
CA MET A 714 -29.67 -12.65 3.58
C MET A 714 -28.32 -13.26 3.21
N LYS A 715 -28.28 -14.10 2.17
CA LYS A 715 -27.07 -14.75 1.64
C LYS A 715 -27.17 -14.88 0.11
N GLU A 716 -26.03 -14.97 -0.55
CA GLU A 716 -26.01 -15.37 -1.97
C GLU A 716 -26.34 -16.86 -2.12
N PHE A 717 -27.21 -17.18 -3.06
CA PHE A 717 -27.41 -18.53 -3.60
C PHE A 717 -26.78 -18.59 -5.00
N SER A 718 -26.41 -19.77 -5.49
CA SER A 718 -25.86 -19.99 -6.85
C SER A 718 -26.60 -21.14 -7.51
N GLY A 719 -26.82 -21.11 -8.83
CA GLY A 719 -27.70 -22.08 -9.49
C GLY A 719 -29.18 -21.83 -9.21
N LYS A 720 -29.56 -20.57 -8.91
CA LYS A 720 -30.86 -20.19 -8.34
C LYS A 720 -31.40 -18.83 -8.78
N GLY A 721 -30.75 -18.11 -9.69
CA GLY A 721 -31.38 -16.99 -10.43
C GLY A 721 -32.44 -17.49 -11.43
N PRO A 722 -33.21 -16.59 -12.08
CA PRO A 722 -34.24 -16.94 -13.08
C PRO A 722 -33.68 -17.65 -14.32
N ASP A 723 -32.40 -17.42 -14.61
CA ASP A 723 -31.56 -17.99 -15.68
C ASP A 723 -30.60 -19.08 -15.16
N GLY A 724 -30.68 -19.44 -13.88
CA GLY A 724 -29.73 -20.32 -13.21
C GLY A 724 -28.48 -19.61 -12.67
N SER A 725 -28.40 -18.28 -12.69
CA SER A 725 -27.29 -17.51 -12.11
C SER A 725 -27.33 -17.49 -10.56
N LYS A 726 -26.73 -16.47 -9.94
CA LYS A 726 -26.78 -16.22 -8.49
C LYS A 726 -27.86 -15.21 -8.17
N CYS A 727 -28.44 -15.32 -6.98
CA CYS A 727 -29.45 -14.39 -6.48
C CYS A 727 -29.25 -14.12 -4.98
N LEU A 728 -29.85 -13.03 -4.48
CA LEU A 728 -29.91 -12.70 -3.06
C LEU A 728 -31.08 -13.46 -2.43
N GLY A 729 -30.78 -14.51 -1.68
CA GLY A 729 -31.79 -15.29 -0.97
C GLY A 729 -31.89 -14.91 0.51
N MET A 730 -33.12 -14.67 0.94
CA MET A 730 -33.51 -14.25 2.28
C MET A 730 -34.12 -15.43 3.03
N THR A 731 -33.65 -15.66 4.24
CA THR A 731 -34.05 -16.77 5.12
C THR A 731 -34.24 -16.24 6.54
N GLY A 732 -35.09 -16.87 7.35
CA GLY A 732 -35.24 -16.49 8.76
C GLY A 732 -36.47 -17.12 9.40
N THR A 733 -36.58 -16.99 10.73
CA THR A 733 -37.77 -17.42 11.47
C THR A 733 -38.98 -16.60 11.01
N PRO A 734 -40.08 -17.24 10.55
CA PRO A 734 -41.24 -16.52 10.02
C PRO A 734 -41.80 -15.51 11.02
N GLY A 735 -42.14 -14.31 10.54
CA GLY A 735 -42.82 -13.27 11.31
C GLY A 735 -42.00 -12.49 12.34
N GLN A 736 -40.75 -12.88 12.64
CA GLN A 736 -39.96 -12.22 13.68
C GLN A 736 -39.00 -11.13 13.20
N GLY A 737 -38.65 -11.04 11.92
CA GLY A 737 -37.61 -10.11 11.46
C GLY A 737 -37.58 -9.76 9.98
N GLY A 738 -36.40 -9.36 9.53
CA GLY A 738 -36.16 -8.94 8.15
C GLY A 738 -34.67 -8.89 7.81
N THR A 739 -34.38 -8.55 6.56
CA THR A 739 -33.03 -8.53 6.01
C THR A 739 -32.79 -7.28 5.18
N GLY A 740 -31.54 -6.92 4.97
CA GLY A 740 -31.19 -5.76 4.16
C GLY A 740 -29.93 -5.95 3.31
N PHE A 741 -29.88 -5.15 2.27
CA PHE A 741 -28.76 -5.00 1.34
C PHE A 741 -28.48 -3.50 1.26
N ARG A 742 -27.36 -3.04 1.82
CA ARG A 742 -27.05 -1.61 1.90
C ARG A 742 -25.55 -1.29 1.81
N THR A 743 -25.23 -0.06 1.46
CA THR A 743 -23.87 0.51 1.58
C THR A 743 -23.56 0.88 3.04
N LYS A 744 -22.28 1.08 3.37
CA LYS A 744 -21.78 1.44 4.72
C LYS A 744 -20.92 2.70 4.74
N ARG A 745 -20.97 3.52 3.69
CA ARG A 745 -20.16 4.75 3.57
C ARG A 745 -20.89 5.80 2.75
N ASP A 746 -20.85 7.03 3.24
CA ASP A 746 -21.22 8.22 2.48
C ASP A 746 -20.35 8.30 1.21
N GLY A 747 -20.93 8.73 0.09
CA GLY A 747 -20.26 8.71 -1.21
C GLY A 747 -20.11 7.33 -1.86
N ALA A 748 -20.75 6.30 -1.29
CA ALA A 748 -20.99 5.00 -1.94
C ALA A 748 -22.50 4.69 -2.04
N GLU A 749 -23.31 5.74 -2.14
CA GLU A 749 -24.74 5.75 -2.44
C GLU A 749 -24.93 6.14 -3.93
N TYR A 750 -26.09 5.81 -4.50
CA TYR A 750 -26.46 6.29 -5.84
C TYR A 750 -27.29 7.57 -5.74
N GLU A 751 -26.91 8.63 -6.45
CA GLU A 751 -27.72 9.85 -6.52
C GLU A 751 -28.97 9.60 -7.38
N VAL A 752 -30.14 9.90 -6.80
CA VAL A 752 -31.46 9.73 -7.41
C VAL A 752 -32.18 11.09 -7.40
N PRO A 753 -31.65 12.09 -8.15
CA PRO A 753 -32.20 13.44 -8.14
C PRO A 753 -33.62 13.46 -8.69
N THR A 754 -34.45 14.36 -8.15
CA THR A 754 -35.77 14.69 -8.71
C THR A 754 -35.61 15.20 -10.14
N SER A 755 -36.26 14.54 -11.09
CA SER A 755 -36.34 14.94 -12.50
C SER A 755 -37.75 15.44 -12.80
N SER A 756 -37.86 16.42 -13.70
CA SER A 756 -39.12 16.84 -14.33
C SER A 756 -39.71 15.77 -15.25
N ASP A 757 -38.85 14.87 -15.73
CA ASP A 757 -39.07 14.04 -16.90
C ASP A 757 -39.52 12.62 -16.50
N GLY A 758 -39.33 12.25 -15.23
CA GLY A 758 -39.69 10.94 -14.73
C GLY A 758 -39.41 10.72 -13.24
N LYS A 759 -39.77 9.53 -12.75
CA LYS A 759 -39.56 9.07 -11.37
C LYS A 759 -38.51 7.96 -11.33
N TRP A 760 -37.68 7.97 -10.29
CA TRP A 760 -36.78 6.83 -10.02
C TRP A 760 -37.57 5.67 -9.44
N HIS A 761 -37.54 4.53 -10.12
CA HIS A 761 -38.11 3.28 -9.68
C HIS A 761 -36.99 2.28 -9.35
N LEU A 762 -37.17 1.53 -8.25
CA LEU A 762 -36.39 0.34 -7.95
C LEU A 762 -37.03 -0.85 -8.67
N GLN A 763 -36.36 -1.35 -9.71
CA GLN A 763 -36.75 -2.57 -10.42
C GLN A 763 -36.01 -3.78 -9.85
N PHE A 764 -36.67 -4.94 -9.83
CA PHE A 764 -36.03 -6.24 -9.57
C PHE A 764 -36.96 -7.38 -9.97
N VAL A 765 -36.41 -8.59 -10.04
CA VAL A 765 -37.20 -9.83 -10.08
C VAL A 765 -37.13 -10.55 -8.74
N MET A 766 -38.23 -11.16 -8.32
CA MET A 766 -38.30 -11.95 -7.08
C MET A 766 -39.22 -13.16 -7.27
N ASN A 767 -38.96 -14.27 -6.59
CA ASN A 767 -39.90 -15.39 -6.59
C ASN A 767 -41.23 -14.97 -5.90
N PRO A 768 -42.40 -15.39 -6.41
CA PRO A 768 -43.69 -15.02 -5.83
C PRO A 768 -43.83 -15.46 -4.37
N ALA A 769 -43.86 -14.48 -3.47
CA ALA A 769 -44.15 -14.68 -2.05
C ALA A 769 -45.27 -13.73 -1.60
N SER A 770 -46.26 -14.28 -0.90
CA SER A 770 -47.37 -13.50 -0.34
C SER A 770 -46.89 -12.58 0.79
N SER A 771 -47.43 -11.36 0.84
CA SER A 771 -47.25 -10.41 1.95
C SER A 771 -45.83 -9.92 2.22
N VAL A 772 -44.92 -10.00 1.24
CA VAL A 772 -43.59 -9.37 1.35
C VAL A 772 -43.72 -7.85 1.43
N ARG A 773 -42.96 -7.23 2.34
CA ARG A 773 -42.83 -5.77 2.41
C ARG A 773 -41.38 -5.35 2.21
N ILE A 774 -41.17 -4.30 1.43
CA ILE A 774 -39.87 -3.70 1.16
C ILE A 774 -39.81 -2.29 1.76
N LYS A 775 -38.61 -1.81 2.03
CA LYS A 775 -38.32 -0.44 2.46
C LYS A 775 -37.01 0.03 1.82
N ALA A 776 -37.01 1.12 1.07
CA ALA A 776 -35.81 1.78 0.58
C ALA A 776 -35.13 2.60 1.71
N PHE A 777 -33.82 2.83 1.59
CA PHE A 777 -33.03 3.63 2.54
C PHE A 777 -32.16 4.67 1.84
N SER A 778 -31.91 5.77 2.56
CA SER A 778 -30.78 6.70 2.40
C SER A 778 -29.82 6.54 3.59
N LEU A 779 -28.59 7.04 3.52
CA LEU A 779 -27.78 7.30 4.73
C LEU A 779 -28.17 8.64 5.40
N ASP A 780 -28.84 9.54 4.66
CA ASP A 780 -29.48 10.72 5.24
C ASP A 780 -30.67 10.32 6.12
N ASN A 781 -30.50 10.52 7.44
CA ASN A 781 -31.50 10.25 8.47
C ASN A 781 -32.74 11.17 8.40
N SER A 782 -32.71 12.25 7.60
CA SER A 782 -33.89 13.10 7.35
C SER A 782 -34.96 12.39 6.49
N VAL A 783 -34.54 11.41 5.66
CA VAL A 783 -35.40 10.71 4.71
C VAL A 783 -36.29 9.68 5.41
N LYS A 784 -37.51 10.11 5.74
CA LYS A 784 -38.55 9.28 6.40
C LYS A 784 -39.05 8.16 5.50
N SER A 785 -38.37 7.03 5.59
CA SER A 785 -38.64 5.82 4.81
C SER A 785 -39.64 4.87 5.52
N LYS A 786 -40.61 4.34 4.77
CA LYS A 786 -41.69 3.43 5.22
C LYS A 786 -41.66 2.10 4.47
N GLU A 787 -42.20 1.06 5.10
CA GLU A 787 -42.46 -0.22 4.44
C GLU A 787 -43.69 -0.13 3.53
N VAL A 788 -43.59 -0.74 2.34
CA VAL A 788 -44.68 -0.86 1.36
C VAL A 788 -44.86 -2.32 0.95
N SER A 789 -46.10 -2.70 0.59
CA SER A 789 -46.41 -4.07 0.16
C SER A 789 -46.00 -4.30 -1.29
N LEU A 790 -45.24 -5.35 -1.57
CA LEU A 790 -44.80 -5.67 -2.94
C LEU A 790 -45.95 -6.09 -3.86
N SER A 791 -47.09 -6.52 -3.29
CA SER A 791 -48.28 -6.96 -4.03
C SER A 791 -48.81 -5.94 -5.04
N GLN A 792 -48.61 -4.63 -4.81
CA GLN A 792 -49.12 -3.55 -5.67
C GLN A 792 -48.11 -3.04 -6.72
N TYR A 793 -46.89 -3.58 -6.73
CA TYR A 793 -45.79 -3.14 -7.61
C TYR A 793 -45.39 -4.20 -8.65
N LYS A 794 -46.24 -5.20 -8.88
CA LYS A 794 -46.02 -6.24 -9.89
C LYS A 794 -46.04 -5.63 -11.30
N VAL A 795 -45.09 -6.02 -12.15
CA VAL A 795 -45.09 -5.71 -13.58
C VAL A 795 -45.17 -7.01 -14.37
N GLY A 796 -46.18 -7.10 -15.25
CA GLY A 796 -46.47 -8.30 -16.02
C GLY A 796 -46.87 -9.51 -15.17
N GLU A 797 -47.11 -10.63 -15.85
CA GLU A 797 -47.34 -11.91 -15.19
C GLU A 797 -46.03 -12.57 -14.74
N PRO A 798 -46.06 -13.45 -13.72
CA PRO A 798 -44.90 -14.26 -13.38
C PRO A 798 -44.58 -15.26 -14.50
N VAL A 799 -43.30 -15.56 -14.69
CA VAL A 799 -42.85 -16.59 -15.64
C VAL A 799 -41.53 -17.21 -15.14
N ASN A 800 -41.36 -18.51 -15.40
CA ASN A 800 -40.36 -19.40 -14.77
C ASN A 800 -40.36 -19.38 -13.22
N GLY A 801 -41.48 -18.99 -12.59
CA GLY A 801 -41.58 -18.84 -11.14
C GLY A 801 -40.97 -17.55 -10.59
N TRP A 802 -40.79 -16.53 -11.42
CA TRP A 802 -40.29 -15.19 -11.04
C TRP A 802 -41.25 -14.09 -11.48
N GLN A 803 -41.37 -13.04 -10.66
CA GLN A 803 -42.20 -11.86 -10.91
C GLN A 803 -41.31 -10.61 -10.98
N LYS A 804 -41.45 -9.79 -12.03
CA LYS A 804 -40.84 -8.44 -12.09
C LYS A 804 -41.62 -7.49 -11.18
N TYR A 805 -40.92 -6.62 -10.47
CA TYR A 805 -41.46 -5.58 -9.60
C TYR A 805 -40.87 -4.21 -9.96
N SER A 806 -41.71 -3.17 -9.93
CA SER A 806 -41.38 -1.77 -10.23
C SER A 806 -41.89 -0.88 -9.09
N LEU A 807 -41.01 -0.53 -8.15
CA LEU A 807 -41.34 0.30 -7.00
C LEU A 807 -40.90 1.75 -7.23
N PRO A 808 -41.81 2.75 -7.31
CA PRO A 808 -41.43 4.16 -7.22
C PRO A 808 -40.69 4.41 -5.90
N LEU A 809 -39.48 4.99 -5.95
CA LEU A 809 -38.73 5.26 -4.73
C LEU A 809 -39.48 6.20 -3.77
N THR A 810 -40.25 7.14 -4.33
CA THR A 810 -41.13 8.06 -3.60
C THR A 810 -42.13 7.35 -2.69
N ASP A 811 -42.58 6.16 -3.08
CA ASP A 811 -43.60 5.43 -2.32
C ASP A 811 -43.04 4.82 -1.04
N SER A 812 -41.76 4.44 -1.04
CA SER A 812 -41.10 3.89 0.15
C SER A 812 -40.27 4.93 0.89
N ALA A 813 -39.72 5.92 0.21
CA ALA A 813 -38.90 6.97 0.79
C ALA A 813 -39.18 8.31 0.07
N PRO A 814 -40.26 9.02 0.45
CA PRO A 814 -40.50 10.37 -0.04
C PRO A 814 -39.28 11.26 0.24
N ASN A 815 -38.89 12.06 -0.75
CA ASN A 815 -37.71 12.95 -0.72
C ASN A 815 -36.35 12.25 -0.66
N ILE A 816 -36.25 10.96 -1.03
CA ILE A 816 -34.94 10.30 -1.20
C ILE A 816 -34.16 10.92 -2.36
N GLN A 817 -33.01 11.55 -2.05
CA GLN A 817 -32.07 12.08 -3.05
C GLN A 817 -30.86 11.16 -3.26
N LYS A 818 -30.58 10.26 -2.30
CA LYS A 818 -29.50 9.28 -2.34
C LYS A 818 -30.01 7.92 -1.92
N PHE A 819 -29.78 6.91 -2.76
CA PHE A 819 -30.19 5.54 -2.51
C PHE A 819 -29.02 4.75 -1.91
N ALA A 820 -29.21 4.29 -0.68
CA ALA A 820 -28.25 3.55 0.12
C ALA A 820 -28.57 2.04 0.23
N GLY A 821 -29.75 1.60 -0.21
CA GLY A 821 -30.14 0.18 -0.22
C GLY A 821 -31.59 -0.12 0.13
N ILE A 822 -31.86 -1.38 0.46
CA ILE A 822 -33.18 -1.89 0.84
C ILE A 822 -33.18 -2.70 2.15
N ALA A 823 -34.34 -2.71 2.78
CA ALA A 823 -34.82 -3.66 3.77
C ALA A 823 -35.98 -4.47 3.17
N VAL A 824 -36.05 -5.76 3.48
CA VAL A 824 -37.20 -6.63 3.18
C VAL A 824 -37.63 -7.34 4.47
N ARG A 825 -38.90 -7.19 4.85
CA ARG A 825 -39.49 -7.88 6.00
C ARG A 825 -39.93 -9.28 5.59
N ILE A 826 -39.56 -10.27 6.39
CA ILE A 826 -39.91 -11.68 6.18
C ILE A 826 -41.39 -11.89 6.61
N PRO A 827 -42.26 -12.46 5.76
CA PRO A 827 -43.65 -12.80 6.10
C PRO A 827 -43.82 -13.70 7.33
N LYS A 828 -45.04 -13.76 7.87
CA LYS A 828 -45.39 -14.59 9.05
C LYS A 828 -45.38 -16.11 8.79
N SER A 829 -45.36 -16.52 7.54
CA SER A 829 -45.18 -17.91 7.11
C SER A 829 -44.20 -17.95 5.93
N MET A 830 -43.25 -18.89 5.96
CA MET A 830 -42.24 -19.09 4.92
C MET A 830 -41.73 -20.52 5.00
N SER A 831 -41.97 -21.31 3.96
CA SER A 831 -41.33 -22.62 3.74
C SER A 831 -39.98 -22.47 3.04
N ASP A 832 -39.94 -21.58 2.04
CA ASP A 832 -38.85 -21.44 1.07
C ASP A 832 -38.26 -20.03 1.08
N PRO A 833 -36.96 -19.87 0.78
CA PRO A 833 -36.33 -18.55 0.77
C PRO A 833 -36.98 -17.62 -0.26
N ILE A 834 -37.15 -16.34 0.11
CA ILE A 834 -37.38 -15.29 -0.89
C ILE A 834 -36.07 -15.09 -1.63
N LEU A 835 -36.09 -15.28 -2.95
CA LEU A 835 -34.97 -15.07 -3.85
C LEU A 835 -35.24 -13.79 -4.64
N LEU A 836 -34.29 -12.86 -4.62
CA LEU A 836 -34.33 -11.58 -5.34
C LEU A 836 -33.10 -11.47 -6.24
N ASP A 837 -33.28 -10.94 -7.45
CA ASP A 837 -32.19 -10.75 -8.42
C ASP A 837 -32.42 -9.51 -9.31
N ASN A 838 -31.37 -9.11 -10.05
CA ASN A 838 -31.35 -7.97 -10.99
C ASN A 838 -31.90 -6.67 -10.38
N LEU A 839 -31.30 -6.19 -9.29
CA LEU A 839 -31.73 -4.94 -8.64
C LEU A 839 -31.17 -3.74 -9.40
N THR A 840 -32.03 -2.94 -10.03
CA THR A 840 -31.66 -1.70 -10.74
C THR A 840 -32.48 -0.51 -10.24
N LEU A 841 -31.95 0.69 -10.43
CA LEU A 841 -32.67 1.95 -10.32
C LEU A 841 -32.88 2.49 -11.73
N GLU A 842 -34.13 2.66 -12.15
CA GLU A 842 -34.49 3.12 -13.48
C GLU A 842 -35.33 4.39 -13.37
N LEU A 843 -34.92 5.44 -14.09
CA LEU A 843 -35.69 6.66 -14.26
C LEU A 843 -36.72 6.40 -15.35
N LEU A 844 -37.96 6.14 -14.95
CA LEU A 844 -39.08 5.91 -15.86
C LEU A 844 -39.91 7.19 -16.02
N PRO A 845 -40.59 7.40 -17.17
CA PRO A 845 -41.55 8.49 -17.35
C PRO A 845 -42.61 8.56 -16.23
N ASN A 846 -43.19 9.76 -16.06
CA ASN A 846 -44.05 10.11 -14.90
C ASN A 846 -45.38 9.37 -14.81
#